data_AF-U6REW9-F1
#
_entry.id   AF-U6REW9-F1
#
_cell.length_a   1.000
_cell.length_b   1.000
_cell.length_c   1.000
_cell.angle_alpha   90.00
_cell.angle_beta   90.00
_cell.angle_gamma   90.00
#
_symmetry.space_group_name_H-M   'P 1'
#
loop_
_entity.id
_entity.type
_entity.pdbx_description
1 polymer ?
#
loop_
_entity_poly.entity_id
_entity_poly.type
_entity_poly.pdbx_seq_one_letter_code
_entity_poly.pdbx_strand_id
1 'polypeptide(L)'
;MKTNLICVLLLSFFLVKMDAFAQKAVIKVACVGNSITYGANIPNRNKNSYPAQLQAYLGSDYEVRNYGISGCTLLSKGDYPYVKTRAFADSHTFQPDIVLIKLGTNDTKPQNWQYKDDFIGDYQRLIDSYKSLPSHPRIILLTPVRCFLTDDSSISAERIAASVRPMIEEIAWKNKLEILNLFNLLGDQWESHLLPDRLHPSSIGAGKMARQIGSYLILTAGCTEQDKADWLQGKEEFNFHGFCGYQFDCDGAACKIVKPYKEAKGKPWVMRARFWGHQPQTDIALLEQGFHIAYCDVADMYGADKAVKRWNKLYAKMVKEGFHKKVVLEGMSRGGLIVYNWAVQNTDKVACIYADAPVMDIKSWPMGRGASEGSDDDVRQLLSAYGFSNEEAALKWRKNPVNHAGKIAKAGIPCLHVVGDADKVVPVSENTAVFEEEMERLGVPVTVIHKPGVGHHPHSLNNPEPIVHFILSALHRLPNECIHAVPGNEFRSGAGWVKGVEWHEVDADIKATLANRKLKLLLLGNSITQGWGGTRKAVAYKPGKEAMDRVLGEKTWESAGISGDRTQNLLWRIRNDDYNCCKPEVVVIAIGINNLISGENTPEEVAEGIVAVTKEAVIAFPDSRILLLGLLPAGKEKGSAIRMSCDKIHAILKKKKLAGAEYVNPTEWFLDADGRIRDELYSGDYTHLTEEGYKLMADKIMKALLERG
;
A
#
# COMPACT_ATOMS: atom_id res chain seq x y z
N MET A 1 42.52 -5.15 79.25
CA MET A 1 41.13 -5.36 78.80
C MET A 1 40.87 -4.48 77.59
N LYS A 2 40.06 -5.02 76.67
CA LYS A 2 39.69 -4.60 75.31
C LYS A 2 39.44 -3.10 75.03
N THR A 3 39.52 -2.82 73.71
CA THR A 3 38.69 -1.95 72.83
C THR A 3 39.08 -0.49 72.56
N ASN A 4 39.42 -0.20 71.28
CA ASN A 4 38.72 0.69 70.32
C ASN A 4 39.74 1.29 69.32
N LEU A 5 39.87 0.75 68.11
CA LEU A 5 39.08 0.93 66.87
C LEU A 5 39.39 2.25 66.15
N ILE A 6 39.83 2.05 64.90
CA ILE A 6 40.56 2.95 64.00
C ILE A 6 39.61 3.92 63.27
N CYS A 7 39.95 5.20 63.25
CA CYS A 7 39.42 6.20 62.30
C CYS A 7 40.29 6.22 61.05
N VAL A 8 39.77 5.77 59.91
CA VAL A 8 40.31 6.09 58.58
C VAL A 8 39.18 6.63 57.73
N LEU A 9 39.37 7.85 57.24
CA LEU A 9 38.52 8.55 56.28
C LEU A 9 38.40 7.74 54.98
N LEU A 10 37.18 7.41 54.58
CA LEU A 10 36.82 6.97 53.24
C LEU A 10 35.82 7.97 52.65
N LEU A 11 36.33 8.91 51.86
CA LEU A 11 35.55 9.72 50.92
C LEU A 11 35.28 8.85 49.67
N SER A 12 34.21 8.07 49.73
CA SER A 12 33.67 7.37 48.55
C SER A 12 32.84 8.34 47.71
N PHE A 13 33.40 8.78 46.58
CA PHE A 13 32.67 9.39 45.47
C PHE A 13 31.66 8.39 44.90
N PHE A 14 30.40 8.44 45.35
CA PHE A 14 29.28 7.84 44.63
C PHE A 14 28.87 8.79 43.50
N LEU A 15 29.48 8.63 42.32
CA LEU A 15 28.93 9.16 41.07
C LEU A 15 27.71 8.32 40.70
N VAL A 16 26.55 8.71 41.22
CA VAL A 16 25.26 8.28 40.68
C VAL A 16 25.19 8.85 39.27
N LYS A 17 25.34 8.00 38.24
CA LYS A 17 24.95 8.35 36.88
C LYS A 17 23.44 8.60 36.89
N MET A 18 23.04 9.86 37.00
CA MET A 18 21.72 10.27 36.57
C MET A 18 21.73 10.16 35.03
N ASP A 19 21.33 9.01 34.51
CA ASP A 19 20.89 8.94 33.13
C ASP A 19 19.63 9.81 33.03
N ALA A 20 19.84 11.07 32.66
CA ALA A 20 18.76 11.92 32.19
C ALA A 20 18.14 11.19 30.99
N PHE A 21 16.96 10.62 31.17
CA PHE A 21 16.12 10.20 30.06
C PHE A 21 15.83 11.46 29.23
N ALA A 22 16.67 11.73 28.23
CA ALA A 22 16.38 12.72 27.22
C ALA A 22 15.08 12.27 26.55
N GLN A 23 13.98 12.98 26.83
CA GLN A 23 12.73 12.75 26.14
C GLN A 23 13.01 12.95 24.65
N LYS A 24 12.82 11.89 23.86
CA LYS A 24 13.03 11.92 22.41
C LYS A 24 12.26 13.12 21.84
N ALA A 25 12.97 14.03 21.17
CA ALA A 25 12.33 15.19 20.56
C ALA A 25 11.29 14.72 19.53
N VAL A 26 10.08 15.28 19.61
CA VAL A 26 8.99 15.01 18.66
C VAL A 26 9.39 15.55 17.29
N ILE A 27 9.26 14.72 16.25
CA ILE A 27 9.63 15.09 14.88
C ILE A 27 8.53 15.96 14.28
N LYS A 28 8.88 17.19 13.94
CA LYS A 28 7.95 18.18 13.37
C LYS A 28 7.83 18.06 11.87
N VAL A 29 6.61 17.86 11.37
CA VAL A 29 6.29 17.73 9.94
C VAL A 29 5.39 18.88 9.49
N ALA A 30 5.88 19.72 8.59
CA ALA A 30 5.10 20.77 7.95
C ALA A 30 4.54 20.28 6.61
N CYS A 31 3.21 20.18 6.49
CA CYS A 31 2.54 19.89 5.22
C CYS A 31 2.20 21.20 4.48
N VAL A 32 3.00 21.55 3.48
CA VAL A 32 2.92 22.78 2.68
C VAL A 32 2.20 22.48 1.37
N GLY A 33 1.19 23.29 1.02
CA GLY A 33 0.51 23.10 -0.25
C GLY A 33 -0.72 23.94 -0.49
N ASN A 34 -1.51 23.52 -1.47
CA ASN A 34 -2.73 24.21 -1.89
C ASN A 34 -4.01 23.62 -1.25
N SER A 35 -5.16 23.75 -1.92
CA SER A 35 -6.46 23.24 -1.48
C SER A 35 -6.48 21.75 -1.17
N ILE A 36 -5.67 20.95 -1.88
CA ILE A 36 -5.56 19.50 -1.62
C ILE A 36 -4.87 19.25 -0.26
N THR A 37 -3.85 20.03 0.08
CA THR A 37 -3.21 19.97 1.41
C THR A 37 -4.12 20.55 2.50
N TYR A 38 -4.82 21.64 2.21
CA TYR A 38 -5.80 22.22 3.13
C TYR A 38 -6.93 21.25 3.52
N GLY A 39 -7.27 20.30 2.63
CA GLY A 39 -8.43 19.42 2.79
C GLY A 39 -9.73 20.10 2.37
N ALA A 40 -9.70 20.85 1.26
CA ALA A 40 -10.88 21.48 0.69
C ALA A 40 -11.96 20.42 0.40
N ASN A 41 -13.22 20.74 0.67
CA ASN A 41 -14.39 19.89 0.47
C ASN A 41 -14.44 18.61 1.35
N ILE A 42 -13.47 18.37 2.22
CA ILE A 42 -13.48 17.23 3.15
C ILE A 42 -14.26 17.58 4.43
N PRO A 43 -15.35 16.86 4.76
CA PRO A 43 -16.04 17.01 6.04
C PRO A 43 -15.10 16.71 7.21
N ASN A 44 -15.19 17.53 8.27
CA ASN A 44 -14.31 17.42 9.43
C ASN A 44 -12.81 17.35 9.06
N ARG A 45 -12.36 18.21 8.14
CA ARG A 45 -10.98 18.21 7.61
C ARG A 45 -9.88 18.22 8.68
N ASN A 46 -10.16 18.72 9.90
CA ASN A 46 -9.21 18.71 11.01
C ASN A 46 -8.86 17.28 11.47
N LYS A 47 -9.66 16.29 11.09
CA LYS A 47 -9.39 14.86 11.28
C LYS A 47 -9.21 14.11 9.95
N ASN A 48 -9.96 14.53 8.92
CA ASN A 48 -10.04 13.79 7.64
C ASN A 48 -9.16 14.34 6.50
N SER A 49 -8.48 15.48 6.65
CA SER A 49 -7.47 15.90 5.65
C SER A 49 -6.26 14.97 5.67
N TYR A 50 -5.50 14.86 4.57
CA TYR A 50 -4.34 13.96 4.56
C TYR A 50 -3.30 14.33 5.63
N PRO A 51 -3.04 15.61 5.98
CA PRO A 51 -2.13 15.92 7.09
C PRO A 51 -2.65 15.44 8.46
N ALA A 52 -3.97 15.52 8.69
CA ALA A 52 -4.57 15.04 9.93
C ALA A 52 -4.56 13.51 10.02
N GLN A 53 -4.87 12.82 8.91
CA GLN A 53 -4.74 11.37 8.84
C GLN A 53 -3.27 10.93 8.92
N LEU A 54 -2.33 11.72 8.40
CA LEU A 54 -0.88 11.47 8.52
C LEU A 54 -0.42 11.57 9.97
N GLN A 55 -0.91 12.55 10.75
CA GLN A 55 -0.67 12.62 12.19
C GLN A 55 -1.10 11.32 12.89
N ALA A 56 -2.29 10.82 12.56
CA ALA A 56 -2.80 9.58 13.14
C ALA A 56 -1.97 8.36 12.71
N TYR A 57 -1.50 8.34 11.46
CA TYR A 57 -0.66 7.26 10.93
C TYR A 57 0.74 7.22 11.57
N LEU A 58 1.36 8.38 11.82
CA LEU A 58 2.71 8.48 12.38
C LEU A 58 2.75 8.36 13.92
N GLY A 59 1.63 8.67 14.60
CA GLY A 59 1.53 8.59 16.06
C GLY A 59 2.25 9.72 16.78
N SER A 60 2.45 9.54 18.09
CA SER A 60 2.93 10.58 19.03
C SER A 60 4.41 10.97 18.88
N ASP A 61 5.18 10.18 18.14
CA ASP A 61 6.59 10.50 17.84
C ASP A 61 6.72 11.68 16.86
N TYR A 62 5.61 12.08 16.23
CA TYR A 62 5.55 13.14 15.24
C TYR A 62 4.51 14.20 15.61
N GLU A 63 4.80 15.45 15.23
CA GLU A 63 3.84 16.55 15.24
C GLU A 63 3.64 17.03 13.80
N VAL A 64 2.51 16.66 13.19
CA VAL A 64 2.17 17.02 11.82
C VAL A 64 1.25 18.22 11.82
N ARG A 65 1.63 19.28 11.09
CA ARG A 65 0.82 20.50 10.95
C ARG A 65 0.46 20.77 9.50
N ASN A 66 -0.80 21.14 9.29
CA ASN A 66 -1.35 21.49 8.00
C ASN A 66 -1.14 22.98 7.72
N TYR A 67 -0.28 23.30 6.75
CA TYR A 67 -0.04 24.65 6.24
C TYR A 67 -0.58 24.83 4.82
N GLY A 68 -1.51 23.97 4.38
CA GLY A 68 -2.17 24.09 3.10
C GLY A 68 -3.10 25.30 3.04
N ILE A 69 -3.14 26.00 1.91
CA ILE A 69 -4.06 27.12 1.67
C ILE A 69 -4.76 26.96 0.31
N SER A 70 -6.09 27.01 0.31
CA SER A 70 -6.89 26.84 -0.91
C SER A 70 -6.57 27.89 -1.97
N GLY A 71 -6.50 27.44 -3.22
CA GLY A 71 -6.27 28.31 -4.39
C GLY A 71 -4.82 28.75 -4.61
N CYS A 72 -3.90 28.52 -3.67
CA CYS A 72 -2.54 29.04 -3.80
C CYS A 72 -1.74 28.45 -4.98
N THR A 73 -0.95 29.32 -5.60
CA THR A 73 0.06 29.02 -6.62
C THR A 73 1.44 28.90 -5.99
N LEU A 74 2.32 28.14 -6.65
CA LEU A 74 3.76 28.24 -6.42
C LEU A 74 4.31 29.54 -7.03
N LEU A 75 3.85 29.89 -8.23
CA LEU A 75 4.27 31.07 -8.98
C LEU A 75 4.06 32.35 -8.17
N SER A 76 5.13 33.13 -8.02
CA SER A 76 5.13 34.41 -7.30
C SER A 76 4.33 35.50 -8.00
N LYS A 77 4.15 35.35 -9.33
CA LYS A 77 3.31 36.20 -10.19
C LYS A 77 1.90 35.64 -10.42
N GLY A 78 1.60 34.47 -9.85
CA GLY A 78 0.24 33.91 -9.90
C GLY A 78 -0.77 34.77 -9.15
N ASP A 79 -2.05 34.48 -9.36
CA ASP A 79 -3.19 35.16 -8.74
C ASP A 79 -3.18 35.08 -7.20
N TYR A 80 -2.68 33.97 -6.64
CA TYR A 80 -2.58 33.79 -5.18
C TYR A 80 -1.28 33.10 -4.72
N PRO A 81 -0.13 33.80 -4.71
CA PRO A 81 1.17 33.19 -4.39
C PRO A 81 1.28 32.68 -2.95
N TYR A 82 1.63 31.40 -2.78
CA TYR A 82 1.73 30.76 -1.46
C TYR A 82 2.72 31.46 -0.52
N VAL A 83 3.86 31.92 -1.06
CA VAL A 83 4.93 32.60 -0.30
C VAL A 83 4.51 33.93 0.33
N LYS A 84 3.35 34.48 -0.06
CA LYS A 84 2.78 35.71 0.53
C LYS A 84 1.75 35.42 1.63
N THR A 85 1.48 34.15 1.93
CA THR A 85 0.47 33.76 2.92
C THR A 85 1.03 33.76 4.35
N ARG A 86 0.13 33.91 5.32
CA ARG A 86 0.47 33.69 6.74
C ARG A 86 0.90 32.25 7.01
N ALA A 87 0.30 31.26 6.33
CA ALA A 87 0.65 29.85 6.50
C ALA A 87 2.12 29.56 6.14
N PHE A 88 2.64 30.22 5.09
CA PHE A 88 4.06 30.17 4.76
C PHE A 88 4.93 30.67 5.91
N ALA A 89 4.64 31.85 6.46
CA ALA A 89 5.38 32.41 7.61
C ALA A 89 5.27 31.54 8.87
N ASP A 90 4.07 31.02 9.16
CA ASP A 90 3.82 30.15 10.31
C ASP A 90 4.54 28.80 10.17
N SER A 91 4.67 28.27 8.95
CA SER A 91 5.43 27.04 8.68
C SER A 91 6.94 27.20 8.91
N HIS A 92 7.50 28.39 8.68
CA HIS A 92 8.90 28.71 8.99
C HIS A 92 9.10 28.86 10.50
N THR A 93 8.16 29.54 11.16
CA THR A 93 8.18 29.73 12.62
C THR A 93 8.08 28.40 13.37
N PHE A 94 7.43 27.41 12.79
CA PHE A 94 7.33 26.06 13.37
C PHE A 94 8.67 25.36 13.54
N GLN A 95 9.69 25.73 12.76
CA GLN A 95 11.00 25.08 12.71
C GLN A 95 10.85 23.56 12.48
N PRO A 96 10.30 23.15 11.33
CA PRO A 96 10.06 21.74 11.05
C PRO A 96 11.36 20.96 10.89
N ASP A 97 11.32 19.68 11.25
CA ASP A 97 12.37 18.70 10.91
C ASP A 97 12.13 18.11 9.51
N ILE A 98 10.87 18.09 9.06
CA ILE A 98 10.46 17.59 7.75
C ILE A 98 9.48 18.58 7.11
N VAL A 99 9.71 18.92 5.84
CA VAL A 99 8.79 19.74 5.04
C VAL A 99 8.32 18.93 3.83
N LEU A 100 7.00 18.73 3.74
CA LEU A 100 6.34 18.11 2.60
C LEU A 100 5.77 19.22 1.70
N ILE A 101 6.24 19.33 0.45
CA ILE A 101 5.81 20.39 -0.47
C ILE A 101 4.92 19.80 -1.57
N LYS A 102 3.67 20.28 -1.64
CA LYS A 102 2.69 19.89 -2.67
C LYS A 102 1.99 21.12 -3.28
N LEU A 103 2.69 21.80 -4.17
CA LEU A 103 2.21 22.96 -4.96
C LEU A 103 2.34 22.70 -6.46
N GLY A 104 1.72 23.54 -7.30
CA GLY A 104 1.80 23.44 -8.76
C GLY A 104 0.46 23.25 -9.48
N THR A 105 -0.57 22.75 -8.78
CA THR A 105 -1.88 22.47 -9.42
C THR A 105 -2.59 23.75 -9.90
N ASN A 106 -2.68 24.78 -9.05
CA ASN A 106 -3.33 26.06 -9.40
C ASN A 106 -2.53 26.90 -10.41
N ASP A 107 -1.24 26.63 -10.54
CA ASP A 107 -0.36 27.30 -11.48
C ASP A 107 -0.78 27.04 -12.94
N THR A 108 -1.46 25.91 -13.20
CA THR A 108 -1.95 25.53 -14.53
C THR A 108 -3.13 26.36 -15.04
N LYS A 109 -3.77 27.16 -14.17
CA LYS A 109 -4.87 28.05 -14.56
C LYS A 109 -4.44 29.02 -15.66
N PRO A 110 -5.28 29.34 -16.66
CA PRO A 110 -4.89 30.20 -17.79
C PRO A 110 -4.20 31.51 -17.39
N GLN A 111 -4.73 32.22 -16.38
CA GLN A 111 -4.16 33.48 -15.91
C GLN A 111 -2.79 33.33 -15.21
N ASN A 112 -2.46 32.15 -14.71
CA ASN A 112 -1.19 31.88 -14.02
C ASN A 112 -0.16 31.28 -14.98
N TRP A 113 -0.62 30.44 -15.91
CA TRP A 113 0.24 29.67 -16.82
C TRP A 113 1.04 30.52 -17.80
N GLN A 114 0.63 31.77 -18.02
CA GLN A 114 1.45 32.75 -18.74
C GLN A 114 2.84 32.97 -18.12
N TYR A 115 3.00 32.67 -16.82
CA TYR A 115 4.27 32.78 -16.07
C TYR A 115 4.98 31.43 -15.87
N LYS A 116 4.59 30.37 -16.59
CA LYS A 116 5.14 29.00 -16.40
C LYS A 116 6.67 28.93 -16.44
N ASP A 117 7.33 29.82 -17.18
CA ASP A 117 8.79 29.82 -17.32
C ASP A 117 9.50 30.25 -16.01
N ASP A 118 8.78 30.91 -15.09
CA ASP A 118 9.25 31.25 -13.75
C ASP A 118 9.10 30.08 -12.75
N PHE A 119 8.37 29.01 -13.10
CA PHE A 119 7.95 27.95 -12.17
C PHE A 119 9.12 27.30 -11.43
N ILE A 120 10.15 26.84 -12.16
CA ILE A 120 11.34 26.21 -11.56
C ILE A 120 12.10 27.20 -10.66
N GLY A 121 12.22 28.47 -11.08
CA GLY A 121 12.90 29.50 -10.30
C GLY A 121 12.17 29.86 -9.02
N ASP A 122 10.84 29.96 -9.06
CA ASP A 122 9.99 30.15 -7.87
C ASP A 122 10.05 28.94 -6.94
N TYR A 123 10.04 27.72 -7.48
CA TYR A 123 10.19 26.51 -6.71
C TYR A 123 11.56 26.47 -5.99
N GLN A 124 12.64 26.83 -6.69
CA GLN A 124 13.97 26.90 -6.10
C GLN A 124 14.02 27.86 -4.91
N ARG A 125 13.45 29.07 -5.05
CA ARG A 125 13.36 30.05 -3.95
C ARG A 125 12.58 29.49 -2.75
N LEU A 126 11.49 28.76 -2.99
CA LEU A 126 10.74 28.11 -1.92
C LEU A 126 11.60 27.05 -1.20
N ILE A 127 12.31 26.20 -1.94
CA ILE A 127 13.24 25.21 -1.38
C ILE A 127 14.33 25.89 -0.55
N ASP A 128 14.97 26.92 -1.09
CA ASP A 128 16.06 27.63 -0.44
C ASP A 128 15.60 28.30 0.87
N SER A 129 14.36 28.82 0.90
CA SER A 129 13.77 29.38 2.13
C SER A 129 13.71 28.35 3.26
N TYR A 130 13.28 27.11 2.98
CA TYR A 130 13.28 26.04 3.98
C TYR A 130 14.68 25.52 4.31
N LYS A 131 15.59 25.39 3.32
CA LYS A 131 17.00 25.01 3.55
C LYS A 131 17.72 25.99 4.48
N SER A 132 17.33 27.27 4.46
CA SER A 132 17.92 28.32 5.30
C SER A 132 17.44 28.31 6.76
N LEU A 133 16.45 27.48 7.11
CA LEU A 133 15.94 27.42 8.47
C LEU A 133 16.99 26.79 9.42
N PRO A 134 17.11 27.28 10.67
CA PRO A 134 17.98 26.69 11.69
C PRO A 134 17.71 25.20 11.98
N SER A 135 16.46 24.74 11.80
CA SER A 135 16.11 23.33 11.96
C SER A 135 16.67 22.40 10.87
N HIS A 136 17.22 22.95 9.78
CA HIS A 136 17.74 22.20 8.64
C HIS A 136 16.80 21.09 8.17
N PRO A 137 15.54 21.42 7.81
CA PRO A 137 14.53 20.43 7.52
C PRO A 137 14.94 19.52 6.36
N ARG A 138 14.58 18.24 6.52
CA ARG A 138 14.47 17.30 5.42
C ARG A 138 13.32 17.73 4.49
N ILE A 139 13.61 18.03 3.23
CA ILE A 139 12.62 18.51 2.26
C ILE A 139 12.22 17.36 1.32
N ILE A 140 10.92 17.08 1.23
CA ILE A 140 10.35 16.03 0.38
C ILE A 140 9.32 16.67 -0.54
N LEU A 141 9.51 16.49 -1.85
CA LEU A 141 8.57 16.98 -2.86
C LEU A 141 7.51 15.93 -3.14
N LEU A 142 6.24 16.34 -3.11
CA LEU A 142 5.11 15.47 -3.44
C LEU A 142 4.61 15.84 -4.83
N THR A 143 4.54 14.86 -5.75
CA THR A 143 3.92 15.14 -7.05
C THR A 143 2.43 15.47 -6.87
N PRO A 144 1.81 16.19 -7.82
CA PRO A 144 0.36 16.33 -7.84
C PRO A 144 -0.32 14.95 -7.91
N VAL A 145 -1.49 14.82 -7.29
CA VAL A 145 -2.43 13.72 -7.61
C VAL A 145 -3.01 13.97 -8.99
N ARG A 146 -3.42 12.92 -9.70
CA ARG A 146 -4.06 13.05 -11.01
C ARG A 146 -5.32 13.91 -10.93
N CYS A 147 -5.45 14.84 -11.87
CA CYS A 147 -6.63 15.68 -12.05
C CYS A 147 -7.52 15.08 -13.14
N PHE A 148 -8.84 15.13 -12.95
CA PHE A 148 -9.84 14.60 -13.88
C PHE A 148 -10.87 15.65 -14.31
N LEU A 149 -10.57 16.93 -14.08
CA LEU A 149 -11.35 18.02 -14.67
C LEU A 149 -11.32 17.89 -16.19
N THR A 150 -12.48 18.08 -16.81
CA THR A 150 -12.67 17.85 -18.24
C THR A 150 -12.62 19.14 -19.06
N ASP A 151 -12.70 20.30 -18.40
CA ASP A 151 -12.54 21.61 -19.03
C ASP A 151 -11.21 22.24 -18.60
N ASP A 152 -10.57 22.94 -19.53
CA ASP A 152 -9.34 23.72 -19.28
C ASP A 152 -9.65 25.19 -18.95
N SER A 153 -10.89 25.53 -18.60
CA SER A 153 -11.27 26.90 -18.22
C SER A 153 -10.69 27.30 -16.86
N SER A 154 -10.29 26.30 -16.07
CA SER A 154 -9.69 26.46 -14.75
C SER A 154 -8.35 25.70 -14.66
N ILE A 155 -8.23 24.68 -13.81
CA ILE A 155 -7.02 23.87 -13.64
C ILE A 155 -6.95 22.83 -14.75
N SER A 156 -5.81 22.74 -15.43
CA SER A 156 -5.64 21.83 -16.57
C SER A 156 -4.99 20.50 -16.17
N ALA A 157 -5.70 19.40 -16.38
CA ALA A 157 -5.19 18.05 -16.13
C ALA A 157 -3.99 17.69 -17.02
N GLU A 158 -4.01 18.14 -18.27
CA GLU A 158 -2.94 17.92 -19.25
C GLU A 158 -1.65 18.61 -18.82
N ARG A 159 -1.69 19.91 -18.48
CA ARG A 159 -0.52 20.66 -17.99
C ARG A 159 0.06 20.10 -16.69
N ILE A 160 -0.80 19.57 -15.81
CA ILE A 160 -0.33 18.89 -14.59
C ILE A 160 0.53 17.68 -14.95
N ALA A 161 0.02 16.83 -15.85
CA ALA A 161 0.64 15.56 -16.22
C ALA A 161 1.91 15.74 -17.08
N ALA A 162 1.85 16.66 -18.05
CA ALA A 162 2.85 16.86 -19.09
C ALA A 162 3.92 17.91 -18.74
N SER A 163 3.65 18.82 -17.79
CA SER A 163 4.57 19.91 -17.46
C SER A 163 4.88 20.02 -15.98
N VAL A 164 3.88 20.23 -15.12
CA VAL A 164 4.11 20.48 -13.68
C VAL A 164 4.82 19.30 -13.00
N ARG A 165 4.35 18.07 -13.24
CA ARG A 165 4.98 16.87 -12.66
C ARG A 165 6.45 16.71 -13.12
N PRO A 166 6.78 16.72 -14.43
CA PRO A 166 8.18 16.69 -14.87
C PRO A 166 9.05 17.81 -14.30
N MET A 167 8.53 19.03 -14.16
CA MET A 167 9.25 20.14 -13.53
C MET A 167 9.57 19.88 -12.04
N ILE A 168 8.65 19.24 -11.31
CA ILE A 168 8.88 18.83 -9.90
C ILE A 168 9.93 17.71 -9.82
N GLU A 169 9.87 16.73 -10.73
CA GLU A 169 10.88 15.67 -10.85
C GLU A 169 12.26 16.26 -11.15
N GLU A 170 12.35 17.22 -12.08
CA GLU A 170 13.59 17.90 -12.43
C GLU A 170 14.20 18.66 -11.25
N ILE A 171 13.39 19.43 -10.51
CA ILE A 171 13.92 20.22 -9.40
C ILE A 171 14.30 19.35 -8.19
N ALA A 172 13.58 18.26 -7.94
CA ALA A 172 13.97 17.26 -6.94
C ALA A 172 15.37 16.72 -7.23
N TRP A 173 15.60 16.26 -8.47
CA TRP A 173 16.89 15.72 -8.91
C TRP A 173 18.02 16.76 -8.82
N LYS A 174 17.81 17.98 -9.37
CA LYS A 174 18.80 19.07 -9.33
C LYS A 174 19.24 19.44 -7.91
N ASN A 175 18.31 19.37 -6.96
CA ASN A 175 18.58 19.71 -5.56
C ASN A 175 18.98 18.51 -4.69
N LYS A 176 19.06 17.30 -5.27
CA LYS A 176 19.27 16.03 -4.55
C LYS A 176 18.26 15.86 -3.40
N LEU A 177 17.01 16.20 -3.66
CA LEU A 177 15.91 16.08 -2.73
C LEU A 177 15.15 14.77 -2.92
N GLU A 178 14.34 14.46 -1.92
CA GLU A 178 13.40 13.37 -1.96
C GLU A 178 12.17 13.74 -2.77
N ILE A 179 11.61 12.73 -3.42
CA ILE A 179 10.36 12.85 -4.16
C ILE A 179 9.48 11.64 -3.87
N LEU A 180 8.18 11.89 -3.76
CA LEU A 180 7.16 10.86 -3.62
C LEU A 180 6.06 11.06 -4.67
N ASN A 181 5.81 10.02 -5.46
CA ASN A 181 4.83 10.03 -6.52
C ASN A 181 3.43 9.76 -5.96
N LEU A 182 2.58 10.80 -5.96
CA LEU A 182 1.15 10.69 -5.65
C LEU A 182 0.28 10.69 -6.90
N PHE A 183 0.85 10.83 -8.10
CA PHE A 183 0.10 11.01 -9.34
C PHE A 183 -0.72 9.78 -9.70
N ASN A 184 -0.15 8.59 -9.51
CA ASN A 184 -0.78 7.31 -9.84
C ASN A 184 -1.66 6.74 -8.73
N LEU A 185 -1.59 7.30 -7.52
CA LEU A 185 -2.14 6.74 -6.28
C LEU A 185 -3.67 6.57 -6.31
N LEU A 186 -4.38 7.44 -7.02
CA LEU A 186 -5.84 7.45 -7.11
C LEU A 186 -6.38 6.92 -8.44
N GLY A 187 -5.57 6.12 -9.17
CA GLY A 187 -5.96 5.52 -10.43
C GLY A 187 -5.78 6.43 -11.65
N ASP A 188 -6.18 5.92 -12.82
CA ASP A 188 -6.23 6.62 -14.12
C ASP A 188 -7.65 6.81 -14.63
N GLN A 189 -8.64 6.31 -13.90
CA GLN A 189 -10.06 6.57 -14.12
C GLN A 189 -10.61 7.41 -12.97
N TRP A 190 -11.57 8.27 -13.30
CA TRP A 190 -12.23 9.08 -12.28
C TRP A 190 -13.18 8.22 -11.46
N GLU A 191 -12.92 8.18 -10.15
CA GLU A 191 -13.80 7.55 -9.17
C GLU A 191 -14.35 8.60 -8.21
N SER A 192 -15.67 8.80 -8.23
CA SER A 192 -16.35 9.85 -7.46
C SER A 192 -16.16 9.73 -5.94
N HIS A 193 -15.96 8.51 -5.43
CA HIS A 193 -15.73 8.29 -4.01
C HIS A 193 -14.30 8.65 -3.57
N LEU A 194 -13.33 8.70 -4.48
CA LEU A 194 -11.95 9.15 -4.22
C LEU A 194 -11.77 10.64 -4.53
N LEU A 195 -12.40 11.13 -5.59
CA LEU A 195 -12.29 12.51 -6.08
C LEU A 195 -13.69 13.07 -6.43
N PRO A 196 -14.50 13.49 -5.44
CA PRO A 196 -15.91 13.84 -5.65
C PRO A 196 -16.15 14.91 -6.71
N ASP A 197 -15.24 15.88 -6.81
CA ASP A 197 -15.29 16.99 -7.76
C ASP A 197 -14.23 16.88 -8.88
N ARG A 198 -13.66 15.68 -9.07
CA ARG A 198 -12.60 15.37 -10.05
C ARG A 198 -11.24 16.04 -9.79
N LEU A 199 -11.07 16.74 -8.66
CA LEU A 199 -9.83 17.44 -8.31
C LEU A 199 -9.39 17.22 -6.85
N HIS A 200 -10.29 17.40 -5.90
CA HIS A 200 -10.03 17.32 -4.47
C HIS A 200 -10.32 15.91 -3.95
N PRO A 201 -9.37 15.29 -3.24
CA PRO A 201 -9.60 13.99 -2.62
C PRO A 201 -10.74 14.04 -1.59
N SER A 202 -11.54 12.97 -1.53
CA SER A 202 -12.40 12.69 -0.37
C SER A 202 -11.56 12.33 0.86
N SER A 203 -12.20 12.10 2.01
CA SER A 203 -11.53 11.54 3.20
C SER A 203 -10.83 10.20 2.90
N ILE A 204 -11.41 9.36 2.04
CA ILE A 204 -10.81 8.08 1.63
C ILE A 204 -9.57 8.32 0.75
N GLY A 205 -9.67 9.21 -0.25
CA GLY A 205 -8.53 9.57 -1.11
C GLY A 205 -7.40 10.22 -0.31
N ALA A 206 -7.74 11.10 0.64
CA ALA A 206 -6.79 11.69 1.58
C ALA A 206 -6.14 10.64 2.50
N GLY A 207 -6.85 9.57 2.86
CA GLY A 207 -6.29 8.45 3.62
C GLY A 207 -5.28 7.63 2.82
N LYS A 208 -5.53 7.38 1.53
CA LYS A 208 -4.53 6.77 0.63
C LYS A 208 -3.26 7.63 0.56
N MET A 209 -3.40 8.95 0.45
CA MET A 209 -2.26 9.87 0.49
C MET A 209 -1.51 9.81 1.83
N ALA A 210 -2.22 9.87 2.96
CA ALA A 210 -1.62 9.81 4.29
C ALA A 210 -0.87 8.50 4.51
N ARG A 211 -1.41 7.37 4.06
CA ARG A 211 -0.74 6.06 4.10
C ARG A 211 0.55 6.08 3.29
N GLN A 212 0.52 6.47 2.02
CA GLN A 212 1.72 6.49 1.16
C GLN A 212 2.83 7.37 1.75
N ILE A 213 2.47 8.57 2.22
CA ILE A 213 3.42 9.49 2.85
C ILE A 213 3.94 8.91 4.17
N GLY A 214 3.05 8.41 5.02
CA GLY A 214 3.38 7.87 6.35
C GLY A 214 4.30 6.66 6.26
N SER A 215 3.97 5.69 5.41
CA SER A 215 4.82 4.51 5.17
C SER A 215 6.20 4.91 4.67
N TYR A 216 6.28 5.88 3.75
CA TYR A 216 7.56 6.41 3.26
C TYR A 216 8.37 7.06 4.39
N LEU A 217 7.75 7.91 5.22
CA LEU A 217 8.43 8.57 6.34
C LEU A 217 8.94 7.59 7.40
N ILE A 218 8.18 6.53 7.69
CA ILE A 218 8.60 5.44 8.60
C ILE A 218 9.78 4.67 7.99
N LEU A 219 9.67 4.25 6.73
CA LEU A 219 10.72 3.51 6.03
C LEU A 219 12.06 4.28 5.99
N THR A 220 11.97 5.59 5.86
CA THR A 220 13.12 6.49 5.71
C THR A 220 13.55 7.15 7.02
N ALA A 221 12.93 6.82 8.15
CA ALA A 221 13.26 7.39 9.44
C ALA A 221 14.76 7.25 9.77
N GLY A 222 15.34 8.27 10.41
CA GLY A 222 16.75 8.32 10.77
C GLY A 222 17.73 8.37 9.59
N CYS A 223 17.28 8.74 8.38
CA CYS A 223 18.18 9.02 7.27
C CYS A 223 18.83 10.40 7.44
N THR A 224 20.15 10.47 7.42
CA THR A 224 20.90 11.74 7.46
C THR A 224 21.87 11.92 6.29
N GLU A 225 22.19 10.86 5.53
CA GLU A 225 23.07 10.91 4.36
C GLU A 225 22.61 9.95 3.25
N GLN A 226 22.86 10.30 1.98
CA GLN A 226 22.79 9.35 0.88
C GLN A 226 23.97 8.38 0.99
N ASP A 227 23.70 7.07 1.02
CA ASP A 227 24.76 6.06 1.04
C ASP A 227 25.75 6.28 -0.12
N LYS A 228 27.03 6.43 0.21
CA LYS A 228 28.09 6.60 -0.79
C LYS A 228 28.17 5.35 -1.65
N ALA A 229 27.96 5.54 -2.96
CA ALA A 229 28.18 4.49 -3.95
C ALA A 229 29.51 4.75 -4.66
N ASP A 230 30.62 4.45 -3.98
CA ASP A 230 31.98 4.76 -4.47
C ASP A 230 32.25 4.19 -5.87
N TRP A 231 31.66 3.04 -6.20
CA TRP A 231 31.79 2.41 -7.52
C TRP A 231 31.08 3.16 -8.67
N LEU A 232 30.19 4.09 -8.35
CA LEU A 232 29.48 4.98 -9.28
C LEU A 232 30.13 6.37 -9.37
N GLN A 233 31.18 6.64 -8.60
CA GLN A 233 31.86 7.93 -8.64
C GLN A 233 32.41 8.22 -10.05
N GLY A 234 32.14 9.43 -10.54
CA GLY A 234 32.58 9.89 -11.87
C GLY A 234 31.80 9.29 -13.05
N LYS A 235 30.71 8.55 -12.80
CA LYS A 235 29.80 8.08 -13.85
C LYS A 235 28.82 9.18 -14.26
N GLU A 236 28.34 9.11 -15.50
CA GLU A 236 27.36 10.06 -16.03
C GLU A 236 26.03 9.92 -15.28
N GLU A 237 25.61 11.00 -14.62
CA GLU A 237 24.34 11.08 -13.90
C GLU A 237 23.19 11.47 -14.84
N PHE A 238 21.99 10.94 -14.58
CA PHE A 238 20.78 11.36 -15.25
C PHE A 238 19.59 11.40 -14.28
N ASN A 239 18.56 12.16 -14.66
CA ASN A 239 17.30 12.23 -13.93
C ASN A 239 16.39 11.07 -14.33
N PHE A 240 15.95 10.27 -13.36
CA PHE A 240 14.90 9.27 -13.53
C PHE A 240 13.73 9.62 -12.61
N HIS A 241 12.80 10.45 -13.09
CA HIS A 241 11.61 10.86 -12.34
C HIS A 241 11.90 11.42 -10.93
N GLY A 242 12.96 12.24 -10.82
CA GLY A 242 13.45 12.83 -9.58
C GLY A 242 14.49 12.01 -8.84
N PHE A 243 14.65 10.73 -9.19
CA PHE A 243 15.71 9.87 -8.67
C PHE A 243 17.01 10.02 -9.46
N CYS A 244 18.14 9.82 -8.78
CA CYS A 244 19.46 9.88 -9.41
C CYS A 244 19.79 8.53 -10.07
N GLY A 245 20.02 8.56 -11.38
CA GLY A 245 20.49 7.43 -12.18
C GLY A 245 21.92 7.61 -12.68
N TYR A 246 22.59 6.49 -12.97
CA TYR A 246 23.97 6.44 -13.45
C TYR A 246 24.09 5.52 -14.67
N GLN A 247 24.88 5.95 -15.66
CA GLN A 247 25.30 5.10 -16.78
C GLN A 247 26.67 4.49 -16.52
N PHE A 248 26.84 3.21 -16.83
CA PHE A 248 28.13 2.53 -16.68
C PHE A 248 28.31 1.41 -17.71
N ASP A 249 29.57 1.07 -17.99
CA ASP A 249 29.92 -0.11 -18.79
C ASP A 249 30.05 -1.35 -17.88
N CYS A 250 29.49 -2.46 -18.34
CA CYS A 250 29.71 -3.77 -17.75
C CYS A 250 30.21 -4.76 -18.81
N ASP A 251 31.53 -4.75 -19.04
CA ASP A 251 32.22 -5.64 -19.97
C ASP A 251 31.73 -5.46 -21.42
N GLY A 252 31.75 -4.20 -21.87
CA GLY A 252 31.33 -3.78 -23.22
C GLY A 252 29.82 -3.67 -23.39
N ALA A 253 29.04 -3.76 -22.31
CA ALA A 253 27.60 -3.59 -22.32
C ALA A 253 27.19 -2.28 -21.63
N ALA A 254 26.41 -1.46 -22.35
CA ALA A 254 25.79 -0.26 -21.77
C ALA A 254 24.77 -0.67 -20.69
N CYS A 255 25.02 -0.22 -19.47
CA CYS A 255 24.19 -0.47 -18.30
C CYS A 255 23.74 0.83 -17.66
N LYS A 256 22.59 0.77 -16.97
CA LYS A 256 22.05 1.86 -16.18
C LYS A 256 21.67 1.34 -14.80
N ILE A 257 21.77 2.19 -13.80
CA ILE A 257 21.23 1.93 -12.46
C ILE A 257 20.60 3.20 -11.91
N VAL A 258 19.42 3.09 -11.31
CA VAL A 258 18.78 4.17 -10.56
C VAL A 258 18.82 3.82 -9.08
N LYS A 259 19.27 4.79 -8.27
CA LYS A 259 19.34 4.64 -6.82
C LYS A 259 18.07 5.17 -6.17
N PRO A 260 17.52 4.48 -5.17
CA PRO A 260 16.52 5.07 -4.29
C PRO A 260 17.17 6.16 -3.47
N TYR A 261 16.38 7.06 -2.89
CA TYR A 261 16.94 8.06 -1.97
C TYR A 261 17.48 7.41 -0.69
N LYS A 262 16.72 6.44 -0.15
CA LYS A 262 17.11 5.59 0.98
C LYS A 262 17.25 4.16 0.48
N GLU A 263 18.43 3.57 0.63
CA GLU A 263 18.59 2.14 0.32
C GLU A 263 17.87 1.29 1.36
N ALA A 264 17.06 0.34 0.91
CA ALA A 264 16.50 -0.66 1.79
C ALA A 264 17.61 -1.60 2.30
N LYS A 265 17.45 -2.07 3.54
CA LYS A 265 18.39 -3.04 4.14
C LYS A 265 18.58 -4.23 3.20
N GLY A 266 19.85 -4.54 2.89
CA GLY A 266 20.24 -5.64 2.00
C GLY A 266 20.30 -5.28 0.52
N LYS A 267 20.08 -4.01 0.13
CA LYS A 267 20.15 -3.49 -1.25
C LYS A 267 19.37 -4.36 -2.25
N PRO A 268 18.05 -4.53 -2.05
CA PRO A 268 17.20 -5.25 -2.98
C PRO A 268 17.15 -4.50 -4.31
N TRP A 269 17.03 -5.23 -5.41
CA TRP A 269 17.13 -4.63 -6.74
C TRP A 269 16.34 -5.40 -7.79
N VAL A 270 15.99 -4.67 -8.85
CA VAL A 270 15.30 -5.15 -10.04
C VAL A 270 16.29 -5.20 -11.20
N MET A 271 16.27 -6.28 -11.96
CA MET A 271 16.92 -6.37 -13.27
C MET A 271 15.86 -6.27 -14.36
N ARG A 272 15.73 -5.06 -14.91
CA ARG A 272 14.77 -4.72 -15.96
C ARG A 272 15.32 -5.10 -17.33
N ALA A 273 14.53 -5.83 -18.11
CA ALA A 273 15.01 -6.43 -19.35
C ALA A 273 15.00 -5.52 -20.57
N ARG A 274 13.91 -4.77 -20.77
CA ARG A 274 13.65 -4.01 -22.00
C ARG A 274 12.90 -2.71 -21.71
N PHE A 275 12.85 -1.86 -22.74
CA PHE A 275 12.18 -0.56 -22.79
C PHE A 275 12.49 0.31 -21.56
N TRP A 276 13.76 0.75 -21.47
CA TRP A 276 14.20 1.65 -20.41
C TRP A 276 13.29 2.88 -20.30
N GLY A 277 12.75 3.14 -19.11
CA GLY A 277 11.88 4.28 -18.83
C GLY A 277 10.46 4.20 -19.40
N HIS A 278 10.07 3.10 -20.07
CA HIS A 278 8.70 2.90 -20.52
C HIS A 278 7.83 2.33 -19.41
N GLN A 279 6.68 2.95 -19.13
CA GLN A 279 5.78 2.56 -18.03
C GLN A 279 6.51 2.36 -16.68
N PRO A 280 7.17 3.41 -16.15
CA PRO A 280 8.06 3.31 -15.00
C PRO A 280 7.33 3.33 -13.64
N GLN A 281 6.00 3.23 -13.60
CA GLN A 281 5.23 3.37 -12.35
C GLN A 281 5.67 2.37 -11.29
N THR A 282 5.92 1.12 -11.68
CA THR A 282 6.46 0.07 -10.79
C THR A 282 7.89 0.37 -10.37
N ASP A 283 8.75 0.79 -11.30
CA ASP A 283 10.14 1.18 -11.00
C ASP A 283 10.19 2.30 -9.95
N ILE A 284 9.40 3.36 -10.16
CA ILE A 284 9.29 4.51 -9.25
C ILE A 284 8.80 4.06 -7.87
N ALA A 285 7.73 3.28 -7.81
CA ALA A 285 7.20 2.79 -6.54
C ALA A 285 8.19 1.88 -5.80
N LEU A 286 8.99 1.07 -6.50
CA LEU A 286 10.03 0.26 -5.88
C LEU A 286 11.22 1.10 -5.40
N LEU A 287 11.59 2.18 -6.12
CA LEU A 287 12.57 3.15 -5.65
C LEU A 287 12.13 3.82 -4.34
N GLU A 288 10.84 4.14 -4.20
CA GLU A 288 10.25 4.65 -2.95
C GLU A 288 10.30 3.62 -1.81
N GLN A 289 10.34 2.32 -2.13
CA GLN A 289 10.51 1.20 -1.18
C GLN A 289 11.98 0.83 -0.93
N GLY A 290 12.92 1.62 -1.46
CA GLY A 290 14.36 1.48 -1.28
C GLY A 290 15.03 0.43 -2.19
N PHE A 291 14.40 0.05 -3.29
CA PHE A 291 15.02 -0.82 -4.30
C PHE A 291 15.84 -0.02 -5.31
N HIS A 292 16.86 -0.65 -5.88
CA HIS A 292 17.54 -0.13 -7.06
C HIS A 292 16.97 -0.73 -8.34
N ILE A 293 16.94 0.07 -9.41
CA ILE A 293 16.49 -0.38 -10.74
C ILE A 293 17.70 -0.47 -11.66
N ALA A 294 18.09 -1.68 -12.05
CA ALA A 294 19.20 -1.93 -12.94
C ALA A 294 18.73 -2.37 -14.33
N TYR A 295 19.45 -1.92 -15.35
CA TYR A 295 19.23 -2.29 -16.75
C TYR A 295 20.56 -2.63 -17.40
N CYS A 296 20.57 -3.71 -18.18
CA CYS A 296 21.70 -4.07 -19.04
C CYS A 296 21.17 -4.40 -20.42
N ASP A 297 21.69 -3.71 -21.44
CA ASP A 297 21.13 -3.81 -22.77
C ASP A 297 21.35 -5.20 -23.42
N VAL A 298 20.23 -5.80 -23.81
CA VAL A 298 20.12 -7.11 -24.47
C VAL A 298 19.10 -7.08 -25.60
N ALA A 299 18.80 -5.88 -26.13
CA ALA A 299 17.74 -5.61 -27.11
C ALA A 299 17.66 -6.64 -28.24
N ASP A 300 18.77 -6.85 -28.94
CA ASP A 300 18.83 -7.62 -30.19
C ASP A 300 19.38 -9.04 -29.95
N MET A 301 19.20 -9.53 -28.73
CA MET A 301 19.70 -10.83 -28.32
C MET A 301 18.59 -11.85 -28.04
N TYR A 302 17.32 -11.43 -27.97
CA TYR A 302 16.13 -12.28 -27.93
C TYR A 302 16.19 -13.43 -26.90
N GLY A 303 16.88 -13.22 -25.77
CA GLY A 303 17.06 -14.24 -24.74
C GLY A 303 18.07 -15.36 -25.06
N ALA A 304 18.81 -15.26 -26.16
CA ALA A 304 19.84 -16.24 -26.53
C ALA A 304 20.98 -16.35 -25.50
N ASP A 305 21.81 -17.38 -25.60
CA ASP A 305 22.90 -17.64 -24.65
C ASP A 305 23.86 -16.45 -24.46
N LYS A 306 24.07 -15.63 -25.51
CA LYS A 306 24.83 -14.38 -25.42
C LYS A 306 24.22 -13.36 -24.45
N ALA A 307 22.88 -13.25 -24.43
CA ALA A 307 22.15 -12.38 -23.51
C ALA A 307 22.28 -12.90 -22.07
N VAL A 308 22.10 -14.21 -21.87
CA VAL A 308 22.21 -14.84 -20.54
C VAL A 308 23.63 -14.67 -19.98
N LYS A 309 24.67 -14.89 -20.79
CA LYS A 309 26.06 -14.66 -20.41
C LYS A 309 26.30 -13.19 -20.03
N ARG A 310 25.72 -12.24 -20.75
CA ARG A 310 25.81 -10.81 -20.44
C ARG A 310 25.14 -10.48 -19.09
N TRP A 311 23.94 -10.97 -18.84
CA TRP A 311 23.27 -10.79 -17.55
C TRP A 311 23.99 -11.48 -16.38
N ASN A 312 24.63 -12.63 -16.61
CA ASN A 312 25.48 -13.26 -15.59
C ASN A 312 26.62 -12.32 -15.15
N LYS A 313 27.21 -11.54 -16.08
CA LYS A 313 28.25 -10.55 -15.77
C LYS A 313 27.70 -9.37 -14.98
N LEU A 314 26.56 -8.81 -15.39
CA LEU A 314 25.88 -7.77 -14.63
C LEU A 314 25.56 -8.25 -13.21
N TYR A 315 24.92 -9.41 -13.07
CA TYR A 315 24.58 -9.99 -11.76
C TYR A 315 25.82 -10.16 -10.87
N ALA A 316 26.90 -10.72 -11.41
CA ALA A 316 28.14 -10.90 -10.67
C ALA A 316 28.73 -9.56 -10.20
N LYS A 317 28.68 -8.52 -11.04
CA LYS A 317 29.07 -7.17 -10.65
C LYS A 317 28.16 -6.63 -9.54
N MET A 318 26.84 -6.70 -9.69
CA MET A 318 25.90 -6.20 -8.69
C MET A 318 26.11 -6.89 -7.33
N VAL A 319 26.22 -8.21 -7.28
CA VAL A 319 26.48 -8.92 -6.02
C VAL A 319 27.84 -8.54 -5.42
N LYS A 320 28.87 -8.31 -6.24
CA LYS A 320 30.18 -7.82 -5.77
C LYS A 320 30.08 -6.43 -5.13
N GLU A 321 29.22 -5.56 -5.63
CA GLU A 321 28.96 -4.22 -5.05
C GLU A 321 27.98 -4.28 -3.84
N GLY A 322 27.65 -5.47 -3.35
CA GLY A 322 26.87 -5.67 -2.12
C GLY A 322 25.36 -5.71 -2.30
N PHE A 323 24.88 -5.86 -3.54
CA PHE A 323 23.45 -6.03 -3.81
C PHE A 323 22.92 -7.39 -3.39
N HIS A 324 21.62 -7.45 -3.10
CA HIS A 324 20.97 -8.68 -2.65
C HIS A 324 21.20 -9.84 -3.63
N LYS A 325 21.48 -11.05 -3.10
CA LYS A 325 21.78 -12.23 -3.93
C LYS A 325 20.56 -12.75 -4.70
N LYS A 326 19.35 -12.48 -4.22
CA LYS A 326 18.12 -12.72 -4.97
C LYS A 326 17.65 -11.44 -5.64
N VAL A 327 17.54 -11.47 -6.97
CA VAL A 327 17.12 -10.34 -7.81
C VAL A 327 15.68 -10.51 -8.28
N VAL A 328 14.95 -9.40 -8.39
CA VAL A 328 13.64 -9.35 -9.05
C VAL A 328 13.85 -9.22 -10.54
N LEU A 329 13.20 -10.07 -11.34
CA LEU A 329 13.27 -9.97 -12.79
C LEU A 329 12.03 -9.26 -13.32
N GLU A 330 12.24 -8.23 -14.15
CA GLU A 330 11.15 -7.53 -14.84
C GLU A 330 11.29 -7.65 -16.36
N GLY A 331 10.27 -8.23 -17.01
CA GLY A 331 10.26 -8.47 -18.44
C GLY A 331 8.96 -8.05 -19.12
N MET A 332 9.01 -7.06 -20.00
CA MET A 332 7.86 -6.63 -20.81
C MET A 332 8.01 -7.08 -22.27
N SER A 333 6.94 -7.60 -22.89
CA SER A 333 6.93 -8.08 -24.28
C SER A 333 8.09 -9.06 -24.52
N ARG A 334 8.93 -8.82 -25.55
CA ARG A 334 10.14 -9.63 -25.82
C ARG A 334 11.15 -9.71 -24.67
N GLY A 335 11.04 -8.87 -23.65
CA GLY A 335 11.76 -9.01 -22.38
C GLY A 335 11.47 -10.34 -21.66
N GLY A 336 10.29 -10.93 -21.90
CA GLY A 336 9.90 -12.27 -21.42
C GLY A 336 10.93 -13.35 -21.75
N LEU A 337 11.51 -13.31 -22.96
CA LEU A 337 12.50 -14.28 -23.41
C LEU A 337 13.73 -14.32 -22.50
N ILE A 338 14.34 -13.17 -22.21
CA ILE A 338 15.56 -13.13 -21.40
C ILE A 338 15.29 -13.36 -19.92
N VAL A 339 14.19 -12.85 -19.34
CA VAL A 339 13.91 -13.06 -17.91
C VAL A 339 13.75 -14.54 -17.59
N TYR A 340 13.00 -15.29 -18.39
CA TYR A 340 12.79 -16.70 -18.16
C TYR A 340 14.01 -17.55 -18.53
N ASN A 341 14.71 -17.25 -19.63
CA ASN A 341 15.92 -17.98 -20.02
C ASN A 341 17.06 -17.79 -19.01
N TRP A 342 17.17 -16.60 -18.41
CA TRP A 342 18.14 -16.36 -17.35
C TRP A 342 17.72 -17.07 -16.05
N ALA A 343 16.44 -16.97 -15.65
CA ALA A 343 15.92 -17.56 -14.42
C ALA A 343 16.16 -19.08 -14.35
N VAL A 344 15.90 -19.83 -15.42
CA VAL A 344 16.09 -21.29 -15.41
C VAL A 344 17.55 -21.75 -15.32
N GLN A 345 18.50 -20.88 -15.63
CA GLN A 345 19.93 -21.14 -15.46
C GLN A 345 20.46 -20.66 -14.10
N ASN A 346 19.63 -19.96 -13.32
CA ASN A 346 20.01 -19.21 -12.13
C ASN A 346 18.93 -19.26 -11.04
N THR A 347 18.27 -20.42 -10.86
CA THR A 347 17.03 -20.53 -10.08
C THR A 347 17.18 -20.11 -8.61
N ASP A 348 18.37 -20.28 -8.03
CA ASP A 348 18.72 -19.89 -6.66
C ASP A 348 18.89 -18.36 -6.48
N LYS A 349 19.01 -17.62 -7.58
CA LYS A 349 19.29 -16.18 -7.62
C LYS A 349 18.05 -15.33 -7.88
N VAL A 350 16.89 -15.93 -8.09
CA VAL A 350 15.65 -15.21 -8.41
C VAL A 350 14.80 -15.03 -7.15
N ALA A 351 14.35 -13.80 -6.90
CA ALA A 351 13.37 -13.50 -5.86
C ALA A 351 11.95 -13.80 -6.37
N CYS A 352 11.60 -13.20 -7.50
CA CYS A 352 10.35 -13.39 -8.22
C CYS A 352 10.48 -12.85 -9.65
N ILE A 353 9.49 -13.16 -10.49
CA ILE A 353 9.39 -12.65 -11.86
C ILE A 353 8.11 -11.83 -11.98
N TYR A 354 8.25 -10.57 -12.36
CA TYR A 354 7.16 -9.75 -12.88
C TYR A 354 7.30 -9.66 -14.39
N ALA A 355 6.28 -10.08 -15.13
CA ALA A 355 6.29 -10.01 -16.58
C ALA A 355 5.00 -9.38 -17.13
N ASP A 356 5.12 -8.56 -18.18
CA ASP A 356 3.98 -7.87 -18.79
C ASP A 356 3.89 -8.19 -20.28
N ALA A 357 2.73 -8.69 -20.70
CA ALA A 357 2.49 -9.26 -22.02
C ALA A 357 3.70 -10.06 -22.54
N PRO A 358 4.27 -10.99 -21.75
CA PRO A 358 5.59 -11.53 -22.04
C PRO A 358 5.55 -12.46 -23.24
N VAL A 359 6.51 -12.28 -24.15
CA VAL A 359 6.78 -13.29 -25.17
C VAL A 359 7.37 -14.50 -24.48
N MET A 360 6.67 -15.63 -24.61
CA MET A 360 7.03 -16.90 -23.99
C MET A 360 7.36 -17.99 -25.00
N ASP A 361 6.93 -17.87 -26.26
CA ASP A 361 7.32 -18.76 -27.36
C ASP A 361 7.71 -17.96 -28.61
N ILE A 362 8.96 -18.14 -29.08
CA ILE A 362 9.46 -17.50 -30.31
C ILE A 362 8.63 -17.86 -31.55
N LYS A 363 7.94 -19.02 -31.52
CA LYS A 363 7.04 -19.47 -32.60
C LYS A 363 5.78 -18.63 -32.68
N SER A 364 5.30 -18.12 -31.53
CA SER A 364 4.21 -17.15 -31.46
C SER A 364 4.73 -15.81 -31.97
N TRP A 365 5.54 -15.11 -31.17
CA TRP A 365 6.24 -13.89 -31.60
C TRP A 365 7.75 -14.10 -31.47
N PRO A 366 8.58 -13.76 -32.48
CA PRO A 366 8.22 -12.99 -33.67
C PRO A 366 7.78 -13.82 -34.89
N MET A 367 7.80 -15.15 -34.84
CA MET A 367 7.64 -15.96 -36.06
C MET A 367 6.23 -16.01 -36.65
N GLY A 368 5.19 -15.63 -35.91
CA GLY A 368 3.81 -15.60 -36.41
C GLY A 368 3.28 -16.98 -36.82
N ARG A 369 3.73 -18.06 -36.16
CA ARG A 369 3.28 -19.44 -36.45
C ARG A 369 2.12 -19.83 -35.52
N GLY A 370 1.09 -18.98 -35.56
CA GLY A 370 -0.11 -19.01 -34.72
C GLY A 370 -1.03 -17.83 -35.08
N ALA A 371 -1.70 -17.27 -34.09
CA ALA A 371 -2.54 -16.07 -34.15
C ALA A 371 -1.76 -14.77 -33.96
N SER A 372 -0.49 -14.84 -33.51
CA SER A 372 0.37 -13.65 -33.42
C SER A 372 0.57 -13.01 -34.79
N GLU A 373 0.52 -11.68 -34.85
CA GLU A 373 0.83 -10.90 -36.06
C GLU A 373 2.28 -11.09 -36.56
N GLY A 374 3.19 -11.56 -35.70
CA GLY A 374 4.59 -11.79 -36.06
C GLY A 374 5.39 -10.52 -36.39
N SER A 375 6.63 -10.69 -36.84
CA SER A 375 7.50 -9.62 -37.34
C SER A 375 8.68 -10.20 -38.13
N ASP A 376 8.69 -10.05 -39.46
CA ASP A 376 9.75 -10.57 -40.33
C ASP A 376 11.13 -10.00 -39.98
N ASP A 377 11.18 -8.74 -39.56
CA ASP A 377 12.42 -8.05 -39.18
C ASP A 377 13.00 -8.63 -37.89
N ASP A 378 12.16 -8.87 -36.88
CA ASP A 378 12.56 -9.52 -35.64
C ASP A 378 12.89 -11.00 -35.88
N VAL A 379 12.25 -11.69 -36.82
CA VAL A 379 12.63 -13.07 -37.21
C VAL A 379 14.08 -13.10 -37.72
N ARG A 380 14.45 -12.21 -38.65
CA ARG A 380 15.84 -12.17 -39.16
C ARG A 380 16.85 -11.91 -38.05
N GLN A 381 16.54 -11.00 -37.13
CA GLN A 381 17.40 -10.71 -35.98
C GLN A 381 17.46 -11.87 -34.98
N LEU A 382 16.34 -12.54 -34.71
CA LEU A 382 16.25 -13.73 -33.87
C LEU A 382 17.13 -14.86 -34.41
N LEU A 383 17.01 -15.18 -35.70
CA LEU A 383 17.81 -16.23 -36.35
C LEU A 383 19.31 -15.94 -36.20
N SER A 384 19.71 -14.70 -36.45
CA SER A 384 21.09 -14.24 -36.24
C SER A 384 21.52 -14.33 -34.78
N ALA A 385 20.65 -13.92 -33.84
CA ALA A 385 20.96 -13.90 -32.41
C ALA A 385 21.18 -15.28 -31.80
N TYR A 386 20.42 -16.28 -32.26
CA TYR A 386 20.54 -17.68 -31.84
C TYR A 386 21.49 -18.50 -32.72
N GLY A 387 21.90 -17.98 -33.88
CA GLY A 387 22.70 -18.72 -34.86
C GLY A 387 21.92 -19.85 -35.55
N PHE A 388 20.60 -19.69 -35.70
CA PHE A 388 19.78 -20.66 -36.43
C PHE A 388 20.11 -20.60 -37.93
N SER A 389 20.26 -21.76 -38.57
CA SER A 389 20.53 -21.85 -40.00
C SER A 389 19.36 -21.39 -40.87
N ASN A 390 18.13 -21.54 -40.37
CA ASN A 390 16.88 -21.16 -41.02
C ASN A 390 15.72 -21.16 -40.01
N GLU A 391 14.53 -20.73 -40.44
CA GLU A 391 13.31 -20.77 -39.61
C GLU A 391 12.90 -22.17 -39.17
N GLU A 392 13.13 -23.20 -40.00
CA GLU A 392 12.78 -24.58 -39.64
C GLU A 392 13.55 -25.05 -38.40
N ALA A 393 14.83 -24.67 -38.29
CA ALA A 393 15.64 -24.91 -37.10
C ALA A 393 15.08 -24.19 -35.87
N ALA A 394 14.63 -22.93 -36.02
CA ALA A 394 13.99 -22.17 -34.94
C ALA A 394 12.64 -22.80 -34.51
N LEU A 395 11.82 -23.28 -35.45
CA LEU A 395 10.55 -23.96 -35.17
C LEU A 395 10.72 -25.27 -34.39
N LYS A 396 11.83 -25.97 -34.62
CA LYS A 396 12.20 -27.20 -33.89
C LYS A 396 12.80 -26.92 -32.52
N TRP A 397 13.08 -25.66 -32.17
CA TRP A 397 13.60 -25.30 -30.86
C TRP A 397 12.58 -25.56 -29.74
N ARG A 398 13.05 -26.07 -28.61
CA ARG A 398 12.23 -26.49 -27.45
C ARG A 398 12.68 -25.87 -26.13
N LYS A 399 13.51 -24.81 -26.18
CA LYS A 399 13.97 -24.08 -24.99
C LYS A 399 13.37 -22.67 -24.94
N ASN A 400 12.10 -22.52 -25.32
CA ASN A 400 11.37 -21.27 -25.12
C ASN A 400 10.86 -21.17 -23.67
N PRO A 401 10.62 -19.96 -23.13
CA PRO A 401 10.05 -19.77 -21.80
C PRO A 401 8.81 -20.61 -21.46
N VAL A 402 7.89 -20.87 -22.40
CA VAL A 402 6.75 -21.79 -22.15
C VAL A 402 7.21 -23.20 -21.72
N ASN A 403 8.36 -23.67 -22.21
CA ASN A 403 8.95 -24.97 -21.88
C ASN A 403 9.73 -24.94 -20.55
N HIS A 404 9.74 -23.80 -19.85
CA HIS A 404 10.51 -23.61 -18.62
C HIS A 404 9.67 -23.75 -17.34
N ALA A 405 8.33 -23.82 -17.45
CA ALA A 405 7.40 -23.94 -16.33
C ALA A 405 7.84 -25.01 -15.30
N GLY A 406 8.16 -26.22 -15.75
CA GLY A 406 8.64 -27.31 -14.86
C GLY A 406 9.85 -26.95 -13.99
N LYS A 407 10.81 -26.19 -14.53
CA LYS A 407 12.00 -25.75 -13.76
C LYS A 407 11.68 -24.59 -12.81
N ILE A 408 10.83 -23.66 -13.25
CA ILE A 408 10.39 -22.51 -12.45
C ILE A 408 9.54 -23.00 -11.25
N ALA A 409 8.57 -23.88 -11.50
CA ALA A 409 7.75 -24.51 -10.45
C ALA A 409 8.60 -25.30 -9.46
N LYS A 410 9.53 -26.14 -9.93
CA LYS A 410 10.44 -26.90 -9.07
C LYS A 410 11.29 -26.00 -8.17
N ALA A 411 11.67 -24.82 -8.67
CA ALA A 411 12.43 -23.83 -7.90
C ALA A 411 11.55 -23.01 -6.94
N GLY A 412 10.22 -23.10 -7.04
CA GLY A 412 9.28 -22.32 -6.25
C GLY A 412 9.39 -20.82 -6.51
N ILE A 413 9.76 -20.41 -7.72
CA ILE A 413 9.89 -18.99 -8.07
C ILE A 413 8.49 -18.40 -8.27
N PRO A 414 8.08 -17.39 -7.50
CA PRO A 414 6.80 -16.71 -7.71
C PRO A 414 6.81 -15.94 -9.03
N CYS A 415 5.73 -16.06 -9.80
CA CYS A 415 5.52 -15.33 -11.05
C CYS A 415 4.22 -14.51 -11.00
N LEU A 416 4.31 -13.26 -11.46
CA LEU A 416 3.15 -12.42 -11.74
C LEU A 416 3.19 -11.98 -13.21
N HIS A 417 2.11 -12.24 -13.94
CA HIS A 417 1.90 -11.77 -15.31
C HIS A 417 0.81 -10.69 -15.35
N VAL A 418 1.03 -9.64 -16.11
CA VAL A 418 -0.02 -8.69 -16.52
C VAL A 418 -0.25 -8.88 -18.02
N VAL A 419 -1.48 -9.09 -18.46
CA VAL A 419 -1.78 -9.36 -19.89
C VAL A 419 -2.98 -8.55 -20.37
N GLY A 420 -2.98 -8.21 -21.66
CA GLY A 420 -4.16 -7.72 -22.37
C GLY A 420 -4.90 -8.88 -23.02
N ASP A 421 -6.18 -9.04 -22.74
CA ASP A 421 -6.95 -10.20 -23.23
C ASP A 421 -7.18 -10.18 -24.75
N ALA A 422 -7.04 -9.01 -25.37
CA ALA A 422 -7.17 -8.81 -26.82
C ALA A 422 -5.81 -8.65 -27.51
N ASP A 423 -4.70 -9.04 -26.87
CA ASP A 423 -3.36 -8.95 -27.44
C ASP A 423 -3.21 -9.83 -28.68
N LYS A 424 -2.89 -9.20 -29.83
CA LYS A 424 -2.62 -9.87 -31.11
C LYS A 424 -1.13 -9.97 -31.44
N VAL A 425 -0.28 -9.25 -30.71
CA VAL A 425 1.17 -9.31 -30.90
C VAL A 425 1.72 -10.48 -30.09
N VAL A 426 1.30 -10.58 -28.82
CA VAL A 426 1.66 -11.67 -27.91
C VAL A 426 0.38 -12.32 -27.37
N PRO A 427 -0.32 -13.13 -28.18
CA PRO A 427 -1.59 -13.72 -27.77
C PRO A 427 -1.46 -14.52 -26.47
N VAL A 428 -2.38 -14.26 -25.54
CA VAL A 428 -2.41 -14.90 -24.22
C VAL A 428 -2.50 -16.42 -24.35
N SER A 429 -3.32 -16.91 -25.29
CA SER A 429 -3.53 -18.34 -25.60
C SER A 429 -2.27 -19.07 -26.07
N GLU A 430 -1.26 -18.35 -26.55
CA GLU A 430 -0.01 -18.94 -27.06
C GLU A 430 1.17 -18.77 -26.11
N ASN A 431 1.02 -17.89 -25.11
CA ASN A 431 2.11 -17.47 -24.23
C ASN A 431 1.73 -17.69 -22.76
N THR A 432 1.12 -16.69 -22.10
CA THR A 432 0.82 -16.74 -20.66
C THR A 432 -0.09 -17.90 -20.30
N ALA A 433 -1.17 -18.16 -21.04
CA ALA A 433 -2.11 -19.23 -20.70
C ALA A 433 -1.45 -20.62 -20.73
N VAL A 434 -0.58 -20.87 -21.72
CA VAL A 434 0.16 -22.14 -21.83
C VAL A 434 1.09 -22.33 -20.62
N PHE A 435 1.77 -21.26 -20.21
CA PHE A 435 2.65 -21.30 -19.05
C PHE A 435 1.87 -21.43 -17.73
N GLU A 436 0.76 -20.71 -17.60
CA GLU A 436 -0.14 -20.74 -16.44
C GLU A 436 -0.74 -22.13 -16.22
N GLU A 437 -1.30 -22.75 -17.28
CA GLU A 437 -1.89 -24.09 -17.21
C GLU A 437 -0.88 -25.13 -16.72
N GLU A 438 0.35 -25.09 -17.23
CA GLU A 438 1.41 -26.02 -16.81
C GLU A 438 1.87 -25.74 -15.37
N MET A 439 1.98 -24.48 -14.97
CA MET A 439 2.34 -24.10 -13.60
C MET A 439 1.25 -24.52 -12.60
N GLU A 440 -0.03 -24.39 -12.96
CA GLU A 440 -1.17 -24.87 -12.18
C GLU A 440 -1.16 -26.40 -12.05
N ARG A 441 -0.95 -27.12 -13.15
CA ARG A 441 -0.81 -28.59 -13.16
C ARG A 441 0.31 -29.08 -12.24
N LEU A 442 1.35 -28.28 -12.06
CA LEU A 442 2.49 -28.55 -11.18
C LEU A 442 2.28 -28.07 -9.73
N GLY A 443 1.15 -27.46 -9.41
CA GLY A 443 0.80 -27.00 -8.06
C GLY A 443 1.48 -25.70 -7.61
N VAL A 444 2.02 -24.91 -8.54
CA VAL A 444 2.67 -23.62 -8.27
C VAL A 444 2.05 -22.56 -9.19
N PRO A 445 0.81 -22.11 -8.94
CA PRO A 445 0.09 -21.25 -9.86
C PRO A 445 0.78 -19.89 -10.05
N VAL A 446 0.61 -19.33 -11.24
CA VAL A 446 1.04 -17.96 -11.59
C VAL A 446 -0.06 -16.99 -11.17
N THR A 447 0.30 -15.81 -10.68
CA THR A 447 -0.68 -14.73 -10.51
C THR A 447 -0.85 -14.01 -11.84
N VAL A 448 -2.02 -14.04 -12.45
CA VAL A 448 -2.29 -13.35 -13.72
C VAL A 448 -3.30 -12.22 -13.51
N ILE A 449 -2.92 -11.01 -13.92
CA ILE A 449 -3.77 -9.84 -13.96
C ILE A 449 -4.20 -9.62 -15.40
N HIS A 450 -5.46 -9.93 -15.68
CA HIS A 450 -6.09 -9.75 -16.98
C HIS A 450 -6.60 -8.32 -17.14
N LYS A 451 -6.38 -7.73 -18.32
CA LYS A 451 -6.94 -6.45 -18.75
C LYS A 451 -7.94 -6.70 -19.89
N PRO A 452 -9.25 -6.88 -19.58
CA PRO A 452 -10.26 -7.17 -20.58
C PRO A 452 -10.32 -6.12 -21.69
N GLY A 453 -10.33 -6.57 -22.95
CA GLY A 453 -10.41 -5.71 -24.14
C GLY A 453 -9.13 -4.92 -24.46
N VAL A 454 -8.08 -5.03 -23.64
CA VAL A 454 -6.78 -4.39 -23.90
C VAL A 454 -5.94 -5.26 -24.83
N GLY A 455 -5.33 -4.65 -25.85
CA GLY A 455 -4.39 -5.32 -26.75
C GLY A 455 -2.98 -5.43 -26.16
N HIS A 456 -1.94 -5.37 -27.01
CA HIS A 456 -0.54 -5.41 -26.54
C HIS A 456 -0.16 -4.22 -25.65
N HIS A 457 -0.82 -3.08 -25.87
CA HIS A 457 -0.59 -1.86 -25.14
C HIS A 457 -1.90 -1.32 -24.55
N PRO A 458 -1.84 -0.56 -23.45
CA PRO A 458 -0.62 -0.18 -22.70
C PRO A 458 -0.04 -1.33 -21.85
N HIS A 459 1.28 -1.34 -21.68
CA HIS A 459 1.97 -2.17 -20.68
C HIS A 459 1.80 -1.61 -19.25
N SER A 460 2.09 -2.45 -18.27
CA SER A 460 2.00 -2.21 -16.83
C SER A 460 0.57 -1.92 -16.35
N LEU A 461 0.48 -1.57 -15.07
CA LEU A 461 -0.71 -1.01 -14.43
C LEU A 461 -0.46 0.45 -14.10
N ASN A 462 -1.48 1.30 -14.28
CA ASN A 462 -1.35 2.70 -13.88
C ASN A 462 -1.15 2.84 -12.37
N ASN A 463 -1.91 2.09 -11.55
CA ASN A 463 -1.61 1.91 -10.13
C ASN A 463 -0.68 0.70 -9.99
N PRO A 464 0.62 0.89 -9.64
CA PRO A 464 1.57 -0.21 -9.54
C PRO A 464 1.43 -1.05 -8.25
N GLU A 465 0.56 -0.64 -7.31
CA GLU A 465 0.41 -1.26 -5.98
C GLU A 465 0.29 -2.80 -6.03
N PRO A 466 -0.52 -3.44 -6.92
CA PRO A 466 -0.58 -4.90 -6.98
C PRO A 466 0.76 -5.56 -7.34
N ILE A 467 1.51 -4.97 -8.27
CA ILE A 467 2.83 -5.48 -8.70
C ILE A 467 3.86 -5.29 -7.59
N VAL A 468 3.86 -4.10 -6.96
CA VAL A 468 4.77 -3.79 -5.85
C VAL A 468 4.49 -4.70 -4.65
N HIS A 469 3.22 -4.93 -4.31
CA HIS A 469 2.82 -5.83 -3.22
C HIS A 469 3.29 -7.26 -3.49
N PHE A 470 3.15 -7.75 -4.72
CA PHE A 470 3.68 -9.05 -5.12
C PHE A 470 5.20 -9.16 -4.90
N ILE A 471 5.96 -8.16 -5.34
CA ILE A 471 7.43 -8.13 -5.20
C ILE A 471 7.85 -8.04 -3.73
N LEU A 472 7.21 -7.16 -2.94
CA LEU A 472 7.48 -7.03 -1.52
C LEU A 472 7.14 -8.32 -0.76
N SER A 473 6.04 -8.99 -1.11
CA SER A 473 5.63 -10.26 -0.50
C SER A 473 6.63 -11.37 -0.77
N ALA A 474 7.12 -11.49 -2.02
CA ALA A 474 8.13 -12.49 -2.40
C ALA A 474 9.47 -12.33 -1.65
N LEU A 475 9.75 -11.13 -1.14
CA LEU A 475 10.93 -10.82 -0.34
C LEU A 475 10.63 -10.70 1.17
N HIS A 476 9.40 -10.99 1.62
CA HIS A 476 8.93 -10.81 3.00
C HIS A 476 9.15 -9.39 3.54
N ARG A 477 8.91 -8.38 2.70
CA ARG A 477 9.07 -6.96 2.99
C ARG A 477 7.76 -6.17 3.05
N LEU A 478 6.63 -6.77 2.70
CA LEU A 478 5.34 -6.09 2.73
C LEU A 478 4.93 -5.85 4.21
N PRO A 479 4.73 -4.60 4.65
CA PRO A 479 4.20 -4.34 5.98
C PRO A 479 2.73 -4.79 6.08
N ASN A 480 2.37 -5.39 7.21
CA ASN A 480 0.99 -5.76 7.47
C ASN A 480 0.20 -4.55 8.00
N GLU A 481 -0.52 -3.86 7.13
CA GLU A 481 -1.35 -2.71 7.52
C GLU A 481 -2.52 -3.08 8.47
N CYS A 482 -2.91 -4.37 8.55
CA CYS A 482 -4.00 -4.81 9.42
C CYS A 482 -3.69 -4.63 10.92
N ILE A 483 -2.41 -4.47 11.28
CA ILE A 483 -1.95 -4.23 12.67
C ILE A 483 -1.53 -2.77 12.93
N HIS A 484 -1.55 -1.91 11.91
CA HIS A 484 -1.16 -0.51 12.04
C HIS A 484 -2.34 0.35 12.46
N ALA A 485 -2.52 0.54 13.76
CA ALA A 485 -3.69 1.21 14.32
C ALA A 485 -3.88 2.65 13.79
N VAL A 486 -4.95 2.87 13.01
CA VAL A 486 -5.33 4.18 12.47
C VAL A 486 -6.87 4.35 12.48
N PRO A 487 -7.40 5.57 12.66
CA PRO A 487 -8.83 5.79 12.62
C PRO A 487 -9.41 5.47 11.23
N GLY A 488 -10.72 5.19 11.18
CA GLY A 488 -11.42 5.11 9.89
C GLY A 488 -11.61 6.50 9.29
N ASN A 489 -11.86 6.55 7.99
CA ASN A 489 -12.03 7.79 7.21
C ASN A 489 -13.27 7.74 6.31
N GLU A 490 -14.21 6.86 6.63
CA GLU A 490 -15.40 6.57 5.83
C GLU A 490 -16.43 7.72 5.90
N PHE A 491 -17.07 8.02 4.77
CA PHE A 491 -18.09 9.07 4.63
C PHE A 491 -19.25 8.69 3.69
N ARG A 492 -19.35 7.43 3.24
CA ARG A 492 -20.40 7.02 2.30
C ARG A 492 -21.82 7.12 2.89
N SER A 493 -22.77 7.60 2.08
CA SER A 493 -24.20 7.67 2.44
C SER A 493 -24.84 6.30 2.72
N GLY A 494 -24.28 5.21 2.17
CA GLY A 494 -24.75 3.84 2.37
C GLY A 494 -24.27 3.15 3.65
N ALA A 495 -23.57 3.86 4.55
CA ALA A 495 -23.00 3.26 5.77
C ALA A 495 -24.03 2.94 6.88
N GLY A 496 -25.32 3.28 6.66
CA GLY A 496 -26.38 3.11 7.66
C GLY A 496 -26.39 4.19 8.75
N TRP A 497 -25.73 5.33 8.49
CA TRP A 497 -25.65 6.48 9.39
C TRP A 497 -26.73 7.51 9.08
N VAL A 498 -27.01 8.39 10.03
CA VAL A 498 -27.84 9.57 9.78
C VAL A 498 -27.19 10.46 8.71
N LYS A 499 -27.99 11.09 7.85
CA LYS A 499 -27.48 11.89 6.73
C LYS A 499 -26.50 12.98 7.21
N GLY A 500 -25.34 13.04 6.59
CA GLY A 500 -24.29 14.02 6.87
C GLY A 500 -23.28 13.60 7.94
N VAL A 501 -23.55 12.49 8.64
CA VAL A 501 -22.64 11.92 9.64
C VAL A 501 -21.45 11.23 8.96
N GLU A 502 -20.26 11.46 9.52
CA GLU A 502 -19.01 10.80 9.13
C GLU A 502 -18.43 9.90 10.24
N TRP A 503 -17.41 9.09 9.91
CA TRP A 503 -16.83 8.10 10.81
C TRP A 503 -16.51 8.62 12.22
N HIS A 504 -15.88 9.80 12.36
CA HIS A 504 -15.55 10.32 13.69
C HIS A 504 -16.76 10.82 14.49
N GLU A 505 -17.86 11.20 13.84
CA GLU A 505 -19.11 11.53 14.52
C GLU A 505 -19.79 10.25 15.04
N VAL A 506 -19.72 9.16 14.26
CA VAL A 506 -20.18 7.84 14.71
C VAL A 506 -19.38 7.37 15.91
N ASP A 507 -18.05 7.52 15.88
CA ASP A 507 -17.17 7.21 17.01
C ASP A 507 -17.46 8.11 18.24
N ALA A 508 -17.67 9.41 18.04
CA ALA A 508 -18.05 10.31 19.13
C ALA A 508 -19.37 9.91 19.79
N ASP A 509 -20.36 9.48 19.01
CA ASP A 509 -21.61 8.94 19.53
C ASP A 509 -21.37 7.64 20.35
N ILE A 510 -20.30 6.85 20.09
CA ILE A 510 -20.04 5.61 20.86
C ILE A 510 -19.65 6.05 22.26
N LYS A 511 -18.65 6.93 22.33
CA LYS A 511 -18.14 7.47 23.60
C LYS A 511 -19.26 8.11 24.42
N ALA A 512 -20.10 8.92 23.77
CA ALA A 512 -21.25 9.55 24.43
C ALA A 512 -22.27 8.51 24.95
N THR A 513 -22.50 7.43 24.20
CA THR A 513 -23.45 6.37 24.57
C THR A 513 -22.93 5.47 25.69
N LEU A 514 -21.62 5.23 25.75
CA LEU A 514 -20.98 4.40 26.78
C LEU A 514 -20.75 5.12 28.11
N ALA A 515 -20.61 6.45 28.07
CA ALA A 515 -20.34 7.26 29.26
C ALA A 515 -21.37 7.02 30.38
N ASN A 516 -20.87 6.88 31.62
CA ASN A 516 -21.67 6.68 32.84
C ASN A 516 -22.58 5.45 32.86
N ARG A 517 -22.28 4.42 32.06
CA ARG A 517 -23.01 3.15 32.06
C ARG A 517 -22.23 2.02 32.73
N LYS A 518 -22.95 0.97 33.11
CA LYS A 518 -22.40 -0.35 33.43
C LYS A 518 -23.11 -1.37 32.56
N LEU A 519 -22.37 -2.13 31.77
CA LEU A 519 -22.95 -3.04 30.79
C LEU A 519 -22.67 -4.50 31.16
N LYS A 520 -23.63 -5.38 30.85
CA LYS A 520 -23.41 -6.83 30.80
C LYS A 520 -22.65 -7.22 29.53
N LEU A 521 -22.95 -6.55 28.42
CA LEU A 521 -22.38 -6.88 27.11
C LEU A 521 -22.01 -5.61 26.32
N LEU A 522 -20.78 -5.58 25.83
CA LEU A 522 -20.32 -4.62 24.82
C LEU A 522 -19.90 -5.35 23.54
N LEU A 523 -20.49 -4.97 22.41
CA LEU A 523 -20.17 -5.52 21.10
C LEU A 523 -19.21 -4.59 20.35
N LEU A 524 -18.06 -5.10 19.90
CA LEU A 524 -17.03 -4.36 19.15
C LEU A 524 -16.87 -4.94 17.74
N GLY A 525 -16.90 -4.09 16.72
CA GLY A 525 -16.73 -4.57 15.35
C GLY A 525 -17.04 -3.56 14.27
N ASN A 526 -17.50 -4.10 13.14
CA ASN A 526 -17.77 -3.35 11.90
C ASN A 526 -19.29 -3.14 11.65
N SER A 527 -19.73 -3.11 10.38
CA SER A 527 -21.13 -2.96 9.97
C SER A 527 -22.06 -4.05 10.53
N ILE A 528 -21.61 -5.30 10.63
CA ILE A 528 -22.38 -6.40 11.23
C ILE A 528 -22.59 -6.11 12.72
N THR A 529 -21.59 -5.53 13.39
CA THR A 529 -21.76 -5.13 14.79
C THR A 529 -22.60 -3.85 14.91
N GLN A 530 -22.45 -2.91 13.99
CA GLN A 530 -23.26 -1.69 13.96
C GLN A 530 -24.75 -2.00 13.80
N GLY A 531 -25.12 -3.05 13.05
CA GLY A 531 -26.51 -3.42 12.82
C GLY A 531 -27.27 -3.87 14.07
N TRP A 532 -26.59 -4.16 15.19
CA TRP A 532 -27.24 -4.27 16.50
C TRP A 532 -27.85 -2.93 16.94
N GLY A 533 -27.23 -1.81 16.61
CA GLY A 533 -27.68 -0.45 16.87
C GLY A 533 -27.58 -0.04 18.33
N GLY A 534 -28.17 -0.78 19.25
CA GLY A 534 -28.29 -0.42 20.66
C GLY A 534 -28.98 0.93 20.87
N THR A 535 -28.40 1.85 21.66
CA THR A 535 -29.01 3.17 21.94
C THR A 535 -28.40 4.34 21.16
N ARG A 536 -27.60 4.01 20.14
CA ARG A 536 -26.81 4.93 19.31
C ARG A 536 -27.71 5.88 18.52
N LYS A 537 -27.35 7.17 18.47
CA LYS A 537 -28.13 8.22 17.76
C LYS A 537 -27.64 8.45 16.33
N ALA A 538 -26.35 8.19 16.07
CA ALA A 538 -25.74 8.41 14.76
C ALA A 538 -26.06 7.28 13.75
N VAL A 539 -26.64 6.17 14.21
CA VAL A 539 -26.95 4.98 13.40
C VAL A 539 -28.44 4.92 13.10
N ALA A 540 -28.81 4.89 11.81
CA ALA A 540 -30.19 4.81 11.36
C ALA A 540 -30.66 3.36 11.13
N TYR A 541 -29.74 2.45 10.80
CA TYR A 541 -30.04 1.06 10.48
C TYR A 541 -29.65 0.11 11.63
N LYS A 542 -30.65 -0.51 12.28
CA LYS A 542 -30.49 -1.30 13.52
C LYS A 542 -31.35 -2.58 13.60
N PRO A 543 -31.30 -3.47 12.59
CA PRO A 543 -32.13 -4.68 12.53
C PRO A 543 -31.92 -5.65 13.71
N GLY A 544 -30.78 -5.60 14.40
CA GLY A 544 -30.49 -6.50 15.52
C GLY A 544 -30.98 -6.03 16.89
N LYS A 545 -31.49 -4.80 17.01
CA LYS A 545 -31.78 -4.21 18.33
C LYS A 545 -32.81 -5.03 19.11
N GLU A 546 -33.94 -5.33 18.48
CA GLU A 546 -35.04 -6.06 19.13
C GLU A 546 -34.63 -7.48 19.55
N ALA A 547 -33.81 -8.15 18.72
CA ALA A 547 -33.29 -9.48 19.01
C ALA A 547 -32.43 -9.49 20.30
N MET A 548 -31.58 -8.48 20.48
CA MET A 548 -30.72 -8.41 21.67
C MET A 548 -31.47 -7.91 22.91
N ASP A 549 -32.38 -6.94 22.77
CA ASP A 549 -33.25 -6.49 23.87
C ASP A 549 -34.09 -7.64 24.43
N ARG A 550 -34.60 -8.53 23.55
CA ARG A 550 -35.37 -9.72 23.96
C ARG A 550 -34.59 -10.61 24.91
N VAL A 551 -33.28 -10.76 24.72
CA VAL A 551 -32.49 -11.78 25.44
C VAL A 551 -31.67 -11.23 26.60
N LEU A 552 -31.29 -9.94 26.59
CA LEU A 552 -30.53 -9.29 27.66
C LEU A 552 -31.29 -8.20 28.42
N GLY A 553 -32.44 -7.78 27.89
CA GLY A 553 -33.15 -6.60 28.35
C GLY A 553 -32.56 -5.30 27.81
N GLU A 554 -33.38 -4.25 27.79
CA GLU A 554 -32.92 -2.93 27.37
C GLU A 554 -31.84 -2.37 28.30
N LYS A 555 -30.95 -1.54 27.76
CA LYS A 555 -29.92 -0.77 28.48
C LYS A 555 -28.83 -1.59 29.18
N THR A 556 -28.90 -2.91 29.19
CA THR A 556 -27.86 -3.80 29.77
C THR A 556 -26.73 -4.10 28.80
N TRP A 557 -26.88 -3.74 27.53
CA TRP A 557 -25.90 -3.97 26.47
C TRP A 557 -25.73 -2.71 25.60
N GLU A 558 -24.66 -2.69 24.80
CA GLU A 558 -24.45 -1.65 23.78
C GLU A 558 -23.61 -2.15 22.60
N SER A 559 -23.74 -1.48 21.46
CA SER A 559 -22.91 -1.72 20.27
C SER A 559 -21.97 -0.55 19.97
N ALA A 560 -20.68 -0.87 19.87
CA ALA A 560 -19.60 -0.01 19.39
C ALA A 560 -19.07 -0.50 18.02
N GLY A 561 -19.99 -0.90 17.14
CA GLY A 561 -19.72 -1.20 15.74
C GLY A 561 -19.73 0.04 14.85
N ILE A 562 -18.83 0.10 13.88
CA ILE A 562 -18.81 1.15 12.84
C ILE A 562 -18.71 0.52 11.45
N SER A 563 -19.64 0.88 10.56
CA SER A 563 -19.65 0.40 9.18
C SER A 563 -18.38 0.77 8.44
N GLY A 564 -17.82 -0.17 7.69
CA GLY A 564 -16.54 -0.01 6.98
C GLY A 564 -15.29 -0.34 7.81
N ASP A 565 -15.38 -0.44 9.14
CA ASP A 565 -14.21 -0.71 9.98
C ASP A 565 -13.49 -2.00 9.58
N ARG A 566 -12.17 -1.87 9.51
CA ARG A 566 -11.19 -2.94 9.37
C ARG A 566 -10.50 -3.18 10.72
N THR A 567 -9.65 -4.20 10.79
CA THR A 567 -8.93 -4.55 12.04
C THR A 567 -8.14 -3.36 12.61
N GLN A 568 -7.44 -2.61 11.76
CA GLN A 568 -6.65 -1.45 12.17
C GLN A 568 -7.50 -0.30 12.76
N ASN A 569 -8.76 -0.17 12.32
CA ASN A 569 -9.65 0.89 12.81
C ASN A 569 -10.18 0.56 14.19
N LEU A 570 -10.66 -0.67 14.39
CA LEU A 570 -11.09 -1.11 15.72
C LEU A 570 -9.89 -1.14 16.69
N LEU A 571 -8.71 -1.56 16.24
CA LEU A 571 -7.50 -1.51 17.04
C LEU A 571 -7.19 -0.09 17.52
N TRP A 572 -7.31 0.90 16.63
CA TRP A 572 -7.13 2.31 17.00
C TRP A 572 -8.16 2.77 18.03
N ARG A 573 -9.44 2.44 17.83
CA ARG A 573 -10.51 2.84 18.74
C ARG A 573 -10.32 2.28 20.15
N ILE A 574 -9.99 0.98 20.28
CA ILE A 574 -9.72 0.35 21.58
C ILE A 574 -8.57 1.06 22.31
N ARG A 575 -7.53 1.48 21.59
CA ARG A 575 -6.37 2.18 22.17
C ARG A 575 -6.66 3.61 22.62
N ASN A 576 -7.61 4.30 21.98
CA ASN A 576 -7.73 5.76 22.10
C ASN A 576 -9.05 6.24 22.74
N ASP A 577 -10.10 5.43 22.77
CA ASP A 577 -11.46 5.91 23.07
C ASP A 577 -12.02 5.48 24.44
N ASP A 578 -11.19 4.88 25.31
CA ASP A 578 -11.53 4.44 26.68
C ASP A 578 -12.91 3.76 26.79
N TYR A 579 -13.16 2.75 25.95
CA TYR A 579 -14.43 2.02 25.98
C TYR A 579 -14.66 1.26 27.30
N ASN A 580 -13.62 1.03 28.11
CA ASN A 580 -13.73 0.40 29.42
C ASN A 580 -14.39 1.30 30.47
N CYS A 581 -14.64 2.58 30.17
CA CYS A 581 -15.42 3.46 31.04
C CYS A 581 -16.82 2.90 31.41
N CYS A 582 -17.38 2.02 30.57
CA CYS A 582 -18.66 1.36 30.81
C CYS A 582 -18.58 0.03 31.57
N LYS A 583 -17.38 -0.39 32.00
CA LYS A 583 -17.07 -1.62 32.77
C LYS A 583 -17.90 -2.83 32.34
N PRO A 584 -17.80 -3.27 31.08
CA PRO A 584 -18.62 -4.37 30.58
C PRO A 584 -18.25 -5.69 31.27
N GLU A 585 -19.22 -6.51 31.65
CA GLU A 585 -18.94 -7.88 32.14
C GLU A 585 -18.34 -8.75 31.01
N VAL A 586 -18.86 -8.58 29.79
CA VAL A 586 -18.42 -9.32 28.60
C VAL A 586 -18.20 -8.39 27.41
N VAL A 587 -17.11 -8.60 26.69
CA VAL A 587 -16.83 -7.93 25.41
C VAL A 587 -16.80 -8.98 24.29
N VAL A 588 -17.61 -8.78 23.26
CA VAL A 588 -17.62 -9.62 22.05
C VAL A 588 -17.00 -8.85 20.89
N ILE A 589 -16.04 -9.47 20.21
CA ILE A 589 -15.32 -8.87 19.08
C ILE A 589 -15.68 -9.62 17.80
N ALA A 590 -16.10 -8.90 16.75
CA ALA A 590 -16.30 -9.44 15.40
C ALA A 590 -15.78 -8.45 14.35
N ILE A 591 -14.62 -8.74 13.74
CA ILE A 591 -13.92 -7.82 12.83
C ILE A 591 -13.11 -8.58 11.77
N GLY A 592 -12.83 -7.93 10.64
CA GLY A 592 -11.90 -8.43 9.59
C GLY A 592 -12.54 -8.67 8.22
N ILE A 593 -13.86 -8.82 8.10
CA ILE A 593 -14.49 -9.09 6.80
C ILE A 593 -14.26 -7.95 5.78
N ASN A 594 -14.24 -6.70 6.26
CA ASN A 594 -14.00 -5.54 5.39
C ASN A 594 -12.56 -5.47 4.85
N ASN A 595 -11.59 -6.08 5.53
CA ASN A 595 -10.23 -6.22 4.98
C ASN A 595 -10.20 -7.19 3.79
N LEU A 596 -11.02 -8.24 3.82
CA LEU A 596 -11.15 -9.18 2.70
C LEU A 596 -11.98 -8.60 1.56
N ILE A 597 -13.12 -7.95 1.87
CA ILE A 597 -14.01 -7.35 0.87
C ILE A 597 -13.30 -6.25 0.06
N SER A 598 -12.36 -5.52 0.66
CA SER A 598 -11.58 -4.52 -0.08
C SER A 598 -10.63 -5.13 -1.10
N GLY A 599 -10.31 -6.43 -1.01
CA GLY A 599 -9.33 -7.10 -1.86
C GLY A 599 -7.88 -6.66 -1.63
N GLU A 600 -7.62 -5.84 -0.60
CA GLU A 600 -6.30 -5.26 -0.33
C GLU A 600 -5.45 -6.12 0.62
N ASN A 601 -6.05 -7.09 1.32
CA ASN A 601 -5.36 -7.88 2.35
C ASN A 601 -5.56 -9.39 2.18
N THR A 602 -4.51 -10.14 2.47
CA THR A 602 -4.50 -11.59 2.50
C THR A 602 -5.14 -12.15 3.77
N PRO A 603 -5.67 -13.39 3.77
CA PRO A 603 -6.18 -14.04 4.97
C PRO A 603 -5.19 -14.06 6.15
N GLU A 604 -3.90 -14.25 5.87
CA GLU A 604 -2.83 -14.20 6.87
C GLU A 604 -2.71 -12.85 7.56
N GLU A 605 -2.65 -11.77 6.78
CA GLU A 605 -2.56 -10.40 7.30
C GLU A 605 -3.77 -10.05 8.17
N VAL A 606 -4.97 -10.42 7.70
CA VAL A 606 -6.22 -10.19 8.43
C VAL A 606 -6.25 -11.00 9.73
N ALA A 607 -5.79 -12.25 9.73
CA ALA A 607 -5.72 -13.05 10.95
C ALA A 607 -4.77 -12.43 11.98
N GLU A 608 -3.64 -11.88 11.57
CA GLU A 608 -2.74 -11.13 12.45
C GLU A 608 -3.39 -9.85 12.99
N GLY A 609 -4.14 -9.11 12.16
CA GLY A 609 -4.95 -7.96 12.58
C GLY A 609 -5.98 -8.33 13.64
N ILE A 610 -6.73 -9.43 13.45
CA ILE A 610 -7.70 -9.93 14.43
C ILE A 610 -7.02 -10.30 15.75
N VAL A 611 -5.85 -10.95 15.69
CA VAL A 611 -5.05 -11.28 16.88
C VAL A 611 -4.60 -9.99 17.60
N ALA A 612 -4.16 -8.96 16.88
CA ALA A 612 -3.75 -7.69 17.48
C ALA A 612 -4.92 -6.98 18.18
N VAL A 613 -6.09 -6.90 17.53
CA VAL A 613 -7.32 -6.37 18.13
C VAL A 613 -7.69 -7.13 19.40
N THR A 614 -7.64 -8.47 19.36
CA THR A 614 -8.01 -9.31 20.50
C THR A 614 -7.08 -9.09 21.69
N LYS A 615 -5.76 -9.03 21.44
CA LYS A 615 -4.76 -8.73 22.49
C LYS A 615 -4.98 -7.36 23.10
N GLU A 616 -5.26 -6.36 22.28
CA GLU A 616 -5.54 -5.01 22.76
C GLU A 616 -6.80 -4.96 23.61
N ALA A 617 -7.86 -5.68 23.22
CA ALA A 617 -9.07 -5.78 24.03
C ALA A 617 -8.81 -6.43 25.40
N VAL A 618 -8.00 -7.50 25.47
CA VAL A 618 -7.61 -8.11 26.75
C VAL A 618 -6.88 -7.11 27.66
N ILE A 619 -6.08 -6.20 27.09
CA ILE A 619 -5.39 -5.15 27.85
C ILE A 619 -6.36 -4.05 28.29
N ALA A 620 -7.23 -3.59 27.38
CA ALA A 620 -8.14 -2.47 27.62
C ALA A 620 -9.28 -2.84 28.59
N PHE A 621 -9.67 -4.11 28.66
CA PHE A 621 -10.80 -4.60 29.45
C PHE A 621 -10.37 -5.70 30.42
N PRO A 622 -9.54 -5.39 31.43
CA PRO A 622 -8.91 -6.39 32.30
C PRO A 622 -9.89 -7.18 33.18
N ASP A 623 -11.06 -6.59 33.48
CA ASP A 623 -12.09 -7.20 34.33
C ASP A 623 -13.21 -7.90 33.52
N SER A 624 -13.14 -7.85 32.18
CA SER A 624 -14.16 -8.39 31.30
C SER A 624 -13.80 -9.77 30.77
N ARG A 625 -14.80 -10.63 30.56
CA ARG A 625 -14.61 -11.83 29.73
C ARG A 625 -14.57 -11.42 28.25
N ILE A 626 -13.51 -11.78 27.54
CA ILE A 626 -13.35 -11.46 26.11
C ILE A 626 -13.76 -12.66 25.25
N LEU A 627 -14.72 -12.46 24.35
CA LEU A 627 -15.16 -13.44 23.36
C LEU A 627 -14.81 -12.94 21.95
N LEU A 628 -13.81 -13.53 21.32
CA LEU A 628 -13.56 -13.37 19.90
C LEU A 628 -14.53 -14.25 19.10
N LEU A 629 -15.52 -13.61 18.51
CA LEU A 629 -16.34 -14.22 17.49
C LEU A 629 -15.60 -14.12 16.15
N GLY A 630 -15.21 -15.27 15.60
CA GLY A 630 -14.59 -15.32 14.27
C GLY A 630 -15.47 -14.67 13.20
N LEU A 631 -14.90 -14.45 12.01
CA LEU A 631 -15.66 -13.98 10.86
C LEU A 631 -16.92 -14.80 10.65
N LEU A 632 -18.02 -14.10 10.39
CA LEU A 632 -19.23 -14.76 9.89
C LEU A 632 -18.95 -15.27 8.47
N PRO A 633 -19.62 -16.35 8.05
CA PRO A 633 -19.52 -16.82 6.68
C PRO A 633 -19.99 -15.70 5.72
N ALA A 634 -19.18 -15.40 4.71
CA ALA A 634 -19.55 -14.50 3.62
C ALA A 634 -19.46 -15.22 2.27
N GLY A 635 -20.30 -14.80 1.31
CA GLY A 635 -20.47 -15.47 0.02
C GLY A 635 -21.38 -16.70 0.13
N LYS A 636 -22.43 -16.76 -0.70
CA LYS A 636 -23.49 -17.78 -0.64
C LYS A 636 -22.92 -19.20 -0.68
N GLU A 637 -22.09 -19.46 -1.69
CA GLU A 637 -21.55 -20.78 -1.97
C GLU A 637 -20.27 -21.07 -1.17
N LYS A 638 -20.13 -22.31 -0.73
CA LYS A 638 -18.96 -22.82 0.01
C LYS A 638 -17.63 -22.58 -0.72
N GLY A 639 -17.62 -22.69 -2.03
CA GLY A 639 -16.43 -22.51 -2.88
C GLY A 639 -16.14 -21.06 -3.27
N SER A 640 -16.91 -20.08 -2.79
CA SER A 640 -16.62 -18.68 -3.11
C SER A 640 -15.29 -18.23 -2.52
N ALA A 641 -14.53 -17.40 -3.23
CA ALA A 641 -13.20 -16.96 -2.82
C ALA A 641 -13.19 -16.28 -1.43
N ILE A 642 -14.23 -15.49 -1.14
CA ILE A 642 -14.41 -14.84 0.16
C ILE A 642 -14.68 -15.86 1.27
N ARG A 643 -15.46 -16.92 1.01
CA ARG A 643 -15.72 -18.00 1.97
C ARG A 643 -14.44 -18.77 2.28
N MET A 644 -13.68 -19.16 1.26
CA MET A 644 -12.39 -19.84 1.42
C MET A 644 -11.40 -18.99 2.23
N SER A 645 -11.42 -17.66 2.03
CA SER A 645 -10.60 -16.72 2.81
C SER A 645 -11.02 -16.67 4.29
N CYS A 646 -12.32 -16.66 4.58
CA CYS A 646 -12.83 -16.76 5.95
C CYS A 646 -12.42 -18.07 6.62
N ASP A 647 -12.57 -19.20 5.93
CA ASP A 647 -12.21 -20.52 6.45
C ASP A 647 -10.71 -20.63 6.74
N LYS A 648 -9.87 -20.03 5.89
CA LYS A 648 -8.42 -19.95 6.11
C LYS A 648 -8.08 -19.15 7.36
N ILE A 649 -8.74 -18.01 7.58
CA ILE A 649 -8.59 -17.22 8.82
C ILE A 649 -8.98 -18.05 10.04
N HIS A 650 -10.10 -18.76 9.99
CA HIS A 650 -10.51 -19.64 11.10
C HIS A 650 -9.49 -20.75 11.38
N ALA A 651 -8.92 -21.36 10.34
CA ALA A 651 -7.88 -22.37 10.48
C ALA A 651 -6.60 -21.80 11.13
N ILE A 652 -6.25 -20.55 10.85
CA ILE A 652 -5.15 -19.83 11.51
C ILE A 652 -5.50 -19.54 12.97
N LEU A 653 -6.64 -18.90 13.22
CA LEU A 653 -7.05 -18.47 14.57
C LEU A 653 -7.21 -19.66 15.53
N LYS A 654 -7.77 -20.79 15.08
CA LYS A 654 -7.90 -22.01 15.89
C LYS A 654 -6.56 -22.54 16.42
N LYS A 655 -5.46 -22.27 15.71
CA LYS A 655 -4.10 -22.68 16.09
C LYS A 655 -3.40 -21.66 16.99
N LYS A 656 -3.92 -20.44 17.11
CA LYS A 656 -3.33 -19.38 17.93
C LYS A 656 -3.80 -19.50 19.38
N LYS A 657 -2.87 -19.37 20.32
CA LYS A 657 -3.21 -19.20 21.75
C LYS A 657 -3.54 -17.72 21.98
N LEU A 658 -4.83 -17.43 22.20
CA LEU A 658 -5.32 -16.09 22.54
C LEU A 658 -5.51 -16.01 24.06
N ALA A 659 -4.41 -15.82 24.80
CA ALA A 659 -4.47 -15.72 26.25
C ALA A 659 -5.42 -14.58 26.68
N GLY A 660 -6.34 -14.88 27.59
CA GLY A 660 -7.35 -13.91 28.07
C GLY A 660 -8.58 -13.77 27.18
N ALA A 661 -8.69 -14.50 26.06
CA ALA A 661 -9.86 -14.46 25.18
C ALA A 661 -10.32 -15.85 24.75
N GLU A 662 -11.63 -16.03 24.68
CA GLU A 662 -12.27 -17.23 24.14
C GLU A 662 -12.53 -17.05 22.64
N TYR A 663 -12.23 -18.07 21.84
CA TYR A 663 -12.48 -18.05 20.40
C TYR A 663 -13.68 -18.94 20.03
N VAL A 664 -14.63 -18.39 19.28
CA VAL A 664 -15.75 -19.12 18.70
C VAL A 664 -15.75 -18.95 17.19
N ASN A 665 -15.84 -20.07 16.46
CA ASN A 665 -16.12 -20.05 15.04
C ASN A 665 -17.64 -20.11 14.82
N PRO A 666 -18.29 -19.04 14.32
CA PRO A 666 -19.74 -19.00 14.15
C PRO A 666 -20.23 -19.64 12.84
N THR A 667 -19.35 -20.09 11.94
CA THR A 667 -19.72 -20.52 10.58
C THR A 667 -20.93 -21.45 10.55
N GLU A 668 -20.87 -22.56 11.29
CA GLU A 668 -21.93 -23.58 11.32
C GLU A 668 -23.29 -23.07 11.81
N TRP A 669 -23.36 -21.91 12.45
CA TRP A 669 -24.65 -21.33 12.85
C TRP A 669 -25.44 -20.88 11.64
N PHE A 670 -24.78 -20.46 10.57
CA PHE A 670 -25.41 -19.76 9.45
C PHE A 670 -25.53 -20.62 8.20
N LEU A 671 -25.08 -21.88 8.24
CA LEU A 671 -25.10 -22.77 7.09
C LEU A 671 -26.31 -23.72 7.10
N ASP A 672 -26.71 -24.14 5.91
CA ASP A 672 -27.57 -25.31 5.72
C ASP A 672 -26.74 -26.61 5.69
N ALA A 673 -27.41 -27.74 5.46
CA ALA A 673 -26.77 -29.06 5.42
C ALA A 673 -25.79 -29.24 4.24
N ASP A 674 -25.94 -28.44 3.17
CA ASP A 674 -25.05 -28.44 2.00
C ASP A 674 -23.83 -27.50 2.19
N GLY A 675 -23.79 -26.76 3.30
CA GLY A 675 -22.75 -25.79 3.62
C GLY A 675 -22.93 -24.43 2.92
N ARG A 676 -24.12 -24.15 2.38
CA ARG A 676 -24.48 -22.83 1.84
C ARG A 676 -24.99 -21.91 2.93
N ILE A 677 -24.84 -20.60 2.74
CA ILE A 677 -25.48 -19.63 3.62
C ILE A 677 -27.00 -19.79 3.52
N ARG A 678 -27.66 -19.82 4.68
CA ARG A 678 -29.13 -19.82 4.78
C ARG A 678 -29.69 -18.47 4.36
N ASP A 679 -30.46 -18.47 3.28
CA ASP A 679 -30.97 -17.26 2.62
C ASP A 679 -31.82 -16.39 3.56
N GLU A 680 -32.56 -16.99 4.49
CA GLU A 680 -33.39 -16.25 5.44
C GLU A 680 -32.58 -15.41 6.46
N LEU A 681 -31.31 -15.73 6.66
CA LEU A 681 -30.46 -15.08 7.68
C LEU A 681 -29.62 -13.93 7.15
N TYR A 682 -29.46 -13.81 5.83
CA TYR A 682 -28.59 -12.83 5.19
C TYR A 682 -29.37 -11.93 4.24
N SER A 683 -28.95 -10.67 4.12
CA SER A 683 -29.39 -9.84 3.02
C SER A 683 -28.84 -10.40 1.70
N GLY A 684 -29.34 -9.88 0.57
CA GLY A 684 -28.91 -10.34 -0.75
C GLY A 684 -27.42 -10.17 -1.08
N ASP A 685 -26.64 -9.52 -0.22
CA ASP A 685 -25.18 -9.38 -0.37
C ASP A 685 -24.38 -10.52 0.26
N TYR A 686 -25.03 -11.45 0.98
CA TYR A 686 -24.40 -12.59 1.66
C TYR A 686 -23.21 -12.18 2.56
N THR A 687 -23.32 -11.00 3.16
CA THR A 687 -22.38 -10.42 4.13
C THR A 687 -23.11 -9.88 5.35
N HIS A 688 -24.19 -9.13 5.16
CA HIS A 688 -24.98 -8.54 6.24
C HIS A 688 -26.17 -9.43 6.61
N LEU A 689 -26.57 -9.38 7.88
CA LEU A 689 -27.66 -10.20 8.42
C LEU A 689 -29.03 -9.54 8.25
N THR A 690 -30.06 -10.35 8.06
CA THR A 690 -31.46 -9.97 8.25
C THR A 690 -31.80 -9.92 9.75
N GLU A 691 -33.01 -9.46 10.08
CA GLU A 691 -33.54 -9.56 11.45
C GLU A 691 -33.51 -11.00 11.98
N GLU A 692 -33.84 -12.01 11.16
CA GLU A 692 -33.76 -13.42 11.54
C GLU A 692 -32.31 -13.87 11.79
N GLY A 693 -31.37 -13.39 10.98
CA GLY A 693 -29.94 -13.60 11.21
C GLY A 693 -29.49 -13.06 12.57
N TYR A 694 -29.91 -11.84 12.94
CA TYR A 694 -29.62 -11.27 14.25
C TYR A 694 -30.32 -12.00 15.39
N LYS A 695 -31.57 -12.46 15.22
CA LYS A 695 -32.29 -13.27 16.22
C LYS A 695 -31.51 -14.54 16.57
N LEU A 696 -31.07 -15.29 15.55
CA LEU A 696 -30.24 -16.46 15.74
C LEU A 696 -28.93 -16.12 16.45
N MET A 697 -28.24 -15.07 15.98
CA MET A 697 -26.95 -14.67 16.55
C MET A 697 -27.08 -14.26 18.01
N ALA A 698 -28.16 -13.58 18.40
CA ALA A 698 -28.43 -13.20 19.79
C ALA A 698 -28.61 -14.44 20.67
N ASP A 699 -29.40 -15.42 20.23
CA ASP A 699 -29.62 -16.67 20.97
C ASP A 699 -28.31 -17.47 21.13
N LYS A 700 -27.48 -17.51 20.09
CA LYS A 700 -26.17 -18.19 20.13
C LYS A 700 -25.16 -17.49 21.04
N ILE A 701 -25.10 -16.16 20.99
CA ILE A 701 -24.28 -15.37 21.92
C ILE A 701 -24.74 -15.66 23.34
N MET A 702 -26.03 -15.56 23.64
CA MET A 702 -26.55 -15.81 24.98
C MET A 702 -26.29 -17.22 25.49
N LYS A 703 -26.44 -18.22 24.62
CA LYS A 703 -26.08 -19.60 24.96
C LYS A 703 -24.60 -19.70 25.34
N ALA A 704 -23.71 -19.11 24.55
CA ALA A 704 -22.28 -19.05 24.87
C ALA A 704 -21.99 -18.29 26.17
N LEU A 705 -22.82 -17.29 26.51
CA LEU A 705 -22.69 -16.54 27.76
C LEU A 705 -23.12 -17.35 28.99
N LEU A 706 -24.20 -18.14 28.87
CA LEU A 706 -24.84 -18.91 29.95
C LEU A 706 -24.20 -20.27 30.23
N GLU A 707 -23.74 -21.00 29.21
CA GLU A 707 -23.16 -22.36 29.37
C GLU A 707 -21.83 -22.37 30.14
N ARG A 708 -21.32 -21.20 30.52
CA ARG A 708 -19.98 -21.00 31.11
C ARG A 708 -19.97 -19.97 32.25
N GLY A 709 -21.16 -19.70 32.82
CA GLY A 709 -21.36 -18.83 33.98
C GLY A 709 -21.49 -19.60 35.28
#